data_AF-A0A960X7F1-F1
#
_entry.id   AF-A0A960X7F1-F1
#
_cell.length_a   1.000
_cell.length_b   1.000
_cell.length_c   1.000
_cell.angle_alpha   90.00
_cell.angle_beta   90.00
_cell.angle_gamma   90.00
#
_symmetry.space_group_name_H-M   'P 1'
#
loop_
_entity.id
_entity.type
_entity.pdbx_description
1 polymer ?
#
loop_
_entity_poly.entity_id
_entity_poly.type
_entity_poly.pdbx_seq_one_letter_code
_entity_poly.pdbx_strand_id
1 'polypeptide(L)'
;MIQNIDSFVQALESSQPVAVNKKGEWYIEGCFRRFVRWITCRNDKRLEEVGKLFNRHLDMIEKTGVDFNIDQKDVLQKAVKASEAVLKALSTMKRRFSQKNLLEYRILALKYRYEGVNGGIDTQEEDHELTNTVRDLAKKWITDSLNEKICRFPENWIQKNGDLVFLEVEEQRFKESSRYPEFVKLIQTDKDIRNEYFTRTIRECLTPKAVIEFPGTIKRLRECYLTGDLGRFSYEDSLTVEKCNNNKVVTSIFDGERHSILDEAKTVTLKSYGSIPEIKLTIGEIFDDSARRNEEAQKYTFMGRHGFMNWCANLTRWHVGEKRAIPIDLEASNWLDQIPEYETVAAEDIAHRYKIDVHSIQSGRLLLVPMGSRQDANRKIDNCHGYFHLLHPKEDGTWRLMEFGKYATFWPTSTLDNLSFLDNTVLASVFCPDPNSCYSFRQLAAGKPHQFDPWLEQWALTSIRETIKKALTKNLVFQFAWESCAYWPQWLLMEIYALKSLVAEIEKGSHSGMLMANYGQDYHKTLANNPDAPKDIMSALHSRGALPEVLKNILGDDREDEITQLLQKPDFEAEIIFMLAEKDIPNLFTKDILASGSKYSFLDVIFRVIISLPKFIRPFCVWVCEMVLIPWRGTTVSENGRLVKKTLLKSPFHRGFYRKGKRRKFNIHLPSALHTKIEKNTVEGTLWYGHGRVQKV
;
A
#
# COMPACT_ATOMS: atom_id res chain seq x y z
N MET A 1 4.03 25.79 -23.96
CA MET A 1 2.90 26.72 -23.70
C MET A 1 2.48 27.31 -25.03
N ILE A 2 1.18 27.48 -25.28
CA ILE A 2 0.72 28.18 -26.49
C ILE A 2 0.88 29.68 -26.22
N GLN A 3 1.92 30.29 -26.78
CA GLN A 3 2.28 31.70 -26.51
C GLN A 3 1.25 32.71 -27.07
N ASN A 4 0.55 32.34 -28.14
CA ASN A 4 -0.51 33.15 -28.73
C ASN A 4 -1.68 32.22 -29.09
N ILE A 5 -2.67 32.16 -28.20
CA ILE A 5 -3.83 31.28 -28.35
C ILE A 5 -4.67 31.69 -29.55
N ASP A 6 -4.83 32.99 -29.81
CA ASP A 6 -5.66 33.51 -30.88
C ASP A 6 -5.10 33.14 -32.26
N SER A 7 -3.79 33.29 -32.47
CA SER A 7 -3.12 32.87 -33.71
C SER A 7 -3.19 31.35 -33.92
N PHE A 8 -3.08 30.57 -32.83
CA PHE A 8 -3.22 29.11 -32.89
C PHE A 8 -4.64 28.71 -33.31
N VAL A 9 -5.66 29.34 -32.73
CA VAL A 9 -7.07 29.10 -33.05
C VAL A 9 -7.38 29.51 -34.47
N GLN A 10 -6.98 30.71 -34.89
CA GLN A 10 -7.19 31.21 -36.24
C GLN A 10 -6.57 30.27 -37.29
N ALA A 11 -5.38 29.73 -37.02
CA ALA A 11 -4.74 28.76 -37.90
C ALA A 11 -5.57 27.47 -38.03
N LEU A 12 -6.11 26.94 -36.93
CA LEU A 12 -6.96 25.74 -36.95
C LEU A 12 -8.30 26.00 -37.65
N GLU A 13 -8.97 27.11 -37.36
CA GLU A 13 -10.24 27.50 -37.99
C GLU A 13 -10.08 27.68 -39.50
N SER A 14 -8.95 28.23 -39.93
CA SER A 14 -8.58 28.40 -41.35
C SER A 14 -8.08 27.11 -42.01
N SER A 15 -8.20 25.96 -41.34
CA SER A 15 -7.73 24.64 -41.82
C SER A 15 -6.25 24.61 -42.21
N GLN A 16 -5.42 25.45 -41.57
CA GLN A 16 -3.98 25.43 -41.77
C GLN A 16 -3.36 24.17 -41.14
N PRO A 17 -2.25 23.65 -41.69
CA PRO A 17 -1.65 22.41 -41.21
C PRO A 17 -0.81 22.66 -39.95
N VAL A 18 -1.48 22.87 -38.81
CA VAL A 18 -0.80 23.10 -37.54
C VAL A 18 -0.07 21.82 -37.08
N ALA A 19 1.19 21.92 -36.70
CA ALA A 19 1.96 20.83 -36.17
C ALA A 19 2.74 21.25 -34.91
N VAL A 20 3.21 20.26 -34.16
CA VAL A 20 3.99 20.47 -32.93
C VAL A 20 5.40 19.94 -33.16
N ASN A 21 6.41 20.74 -32.78
CA ASN A 21 7.82 20.36 -32.89
C ASN A 21 8.27 19.55 -31.66
N LYS A 22 9.54 19.12 -31.65
CA LYS A 22 10.10 18.34 -30.53
C LYS A 22 10.17 19.10 -29.21
N LYS A 23 10.19 20.45 -29.25
CA LYS A 23 10.17 21.32 -28.07
C LYS A 23 8.74 21.54 -27.53
N GLY A 24 7.72 21.02 -28.21
CA GLY A 24 6.32 21.26 -27.84
C GLY A 24 5.80 22.62 -28.29
N GLU A 25 6.45 23.27 -29.24
CA GLU A 25 5.99 24.52 -29.85
C GLU A 25 5.17 24.21 -31.10
N TRP A 26 4.09 24.95 -31.30
CA TRP A 26 3.27 24.81 -32.50
C TRP A 26 3.83 25.65 -33.65
N TYR A 27 3.59 25.20 -34.88
CA TYR A 27 3.94 25.91 -36.11
C TYR A 27 3.02 25.50 -37.25
N ILE A 28 2.97 26.30 -38.31
CA ILE A 28 2.24 25.97 -39.55
C ILE A 28 3.19 25.21 -40.48
N GLU A 29 2.82 24.00 -40.91
CA GLU A 29 3.69 23.21 -41.78
C GLU A 29 3.79 23.77 -43.19
N GLY A 30 5.02 23.87 -43.69
CA GLY A 30 5.29 24.14 -45.10
C GLY A 30 4.80 23.02 -46.04
N CYS A 31 4.57 23.36 -47.30
CA CYS A 31 3.99 22.49 -48.33
C CYS A 31 4.75 21.15 -48.51
N PHE A 32 6.07 21.16 -48.46
CA PHE A 32 6.90 19.95 -48.62
C PHE A 32 6.65 18.93 -47.49
N ARG A 33 6.60 19.38 -46.23
CA ARG A 33 6.30 18.48 -45.09
C ARG A 33 4.88 17.94 -45.13
N ARG A 34 3.93 18.76 -45.61
CA ARG A 34 2.54 18.33 -45.84
C ARG A 34 2.50 17.21 -46.88
N PHE A 35 3.22 17.34 -47.99
CA PHE A 35 3.32 16.30 -49.02
C PHE A 35 3.91 15.00 -48.46
N VAL A 36 5.03 15.08 -47.73
CA VAL A 36 5.66 13.91 -47.09
C VAL A 36 4.71 13.22 -46.10
N ARG A 37 3.98 13.98 -45.29
CA ARG A 37 3.02 13.40 -44.32
C ARG A 37 1.77 12.82 -44.97
N TRP A 38 1.32 13.42 -46.06
CA TRP A 38 0.22 12.91 -46.86
C TRP A 38 0.59 11.54 -47.45
N ILE A 39 1.76 11.41 -48.08
CA ILE A 39 2.26 10.13 -48.62
C ILE A 39 2.47 9.09 -47.52
N THR A 40 2.89 9.51 -46.33
CA THR A 40 3.15 8.58 -45.21
C THR A 40 1.94 8.30 -44.32
N CYS A 41 0.75 8.82 -44.65
CA CYS A 41 -0.47 8.70 -43.83
C CYS A 41 -0.29 9.14 -42.37
N ARG A 42 0.56 10.16 -42.11
CA ARG A 42 0.93 10.61 -40.75
C ARG A 42 0.08 11.78 -40.23
N ASN A 43 -1.04 12.09 -40.87
CA ASN A 43 -1.89 13.22 -40.47
C ASN A 43 -2.55 13.01 -39.09
N ASP A 44 -2.97 11.78 -38.79
CA ASP A 44 -3.56 11.44 -37.49
C ASP A 44 -2.56 11.68 -36.35
N LYS A 45 -1.30 11.28 -36.52
CA LYS A 45 -0.24 11.53 -35.54
C LYS A 45 0.02 13.02 -35.31
N ARG A 46 -0.03 13.84 -36.38
CA ARG A 46 0.09 15.30 -36.25
C ARG A 46 -1.01 15.87 -35.37
N LEU A 47 -2.26 15.51 -35.66
CA LEU A 47 -3.43 15.98 -34.92
C LEU A 47 -3.43 15.48 -33.48
N GLU A 48 -2.99 14.24 -33.23
CA GLU A 48 -2.79 13.71 -31.89
C GLU A 48 -1.80 14.57 -31.07
N GLU A 49 -0.67 14.97 -31.66
CA GLU A 49 0.30 15.86 -31.00
C GLU A 49 -0.26 17.27 -30.75
N VAL A 50 -1.12 17.79 -31.65
CA VAL A 50 -1.85 19.05 -31.42
C VAL A 50 -2.80 18.91 -30.22
N GLY A 51 -3.57 17.81 -30.15
CA GLY A 51 -4.43 17.51 -29.01
C GLY A 51 -3.66 17.41 -27.70
N LYS A 52 -2.51 16.71 -27.69
CA LYS A 52 -1.62 16.63 -26.52
C LYS A 52 -1.09 18.00 -26.08
N LEU A 53 -0.65 18.83 -27.04
CA LEU A 53 -0.19 20.19 -26.74
C LEU A 53 -1.30 21.02 -26.09
N PHE A 54 -2.52 20.93 -26.63
CA PHE A 54 -3.64 21.69 -26.11
C PHE A 54 -4.10 21.19 -24.74
N ASN A 55 -4.14 19.87 -24.51
CA ASN A 55 -4.38 19.30 -23.18
C ASN A 55 -3.34 19.78 -22.14
N ARG A 56 -2.07 19.92 -22.52
CA ARG A 56 -1.04 20.55 -21.64
C ARG A 56 -1.31 22.02 -21.38
N HIS A 57 -1.92 22.74 -22.32
CA HIS A 57 -2.33 24.13 -22.10
C HIS A 57 -3.49 24.21 -21.09
N LEU A 58 -4.47 23.32 -21.18
CA LEU A 58 -5.54 23.19 -20.19
C LEU A 58 -5.00 22.79 -18.81
N ASP A 59 -4.01 21.89 -18.73
CA ASP A 59 -3.30 21.57 -17.48
C ASP A 59 -2.69 22.84 -16.83
N MET A 60 -2.16 23.77 -17.63
CA MET A 60 -1.60 25.03 -17.12
C MET A 60 -2.67 26.02 -16.64
N ILE A 61 -3.81 26.10 -17.34
CA ILE A 61 -4.96 26.91 -16.89
C ILE A 61 -5.49 26.37 -15.55
N GLU A 62 -5.47 25.06 -15.37
CA GLU A 62 -5.92 24.40 -14.16
C GLU A 62 -5.08 24.77 -12.92
N LYS A 63 -3.80 25.09 -13.10
CA LYS A 63 -2.88 25.51 -12.02
C LYS A 63 -3.19 26.90 -11.42
N THR A 64 -4.10 27.67 -12.02
CA THR A 64 -4.47 29.00 -11.52
C THR A 64 -5.89 28.97 -11.00
N GLY A 65 -6.12 29.22 -9.71
CA GLY A 65 -7.47 29.27 -9.11
C GLY A 65 -8.44 30.19 -9.88
N VAL A 66 -9.75 29.91 -9.79
CA VAL A 66 -10.77 30.77 -10.42
C VAL A 66 -11.23 31.80 -9.40
N ASP A 67 -11.03 33.08 -9.69
CA ASP A 67 -11.40 34.20 -8.83
C ASP A 67 -12.79 34.72 -9.23
N PHE A 68 -13.76 34.58 -8.34
CA PHE A 68 -15.15 34.95 -8.56
C PHE A 68 -15.41 36.45 -8.36
N ASN A 69 -14.42 37.23 -7.91
CA ASN A 69 -14.50 38.69 -7.86
C ASN A 69 -14.09 39.37 -9.18
N ILE A 70 -13.40 38.63 -10.04
CA ILE A 70 -12.90 39.14 -11.32
C ILE A 70 -13.76 38.52 -12.42
N ASP A 71 -14.22 39.33 -13.38
CA ASP A 71 -14.88 38.76 -14.56
C ASP A 71 -13.85 38.02 -15.41
N GLN A 72 -13.84 36.69 -15.29
CA GLN A 72 -12.97 35.81 -16.05
C GLN A 72 -13.67 35.19 -17.28
N LYS A 73 -14.84 35.72 -17.69
CA LYS A 73 -15.60 35.21 -18.85
C LYS A 73 -14.78 35.21 -20.13
N ASP A 74 -14.03 36.27 -20.40
CA ASP A 74 -13.19 36.37 -21.61
C ASP A 74 -12.13 35.26 -21.65
N VAL A 75 -11.52 34.94 -20.50
CA VAL A 75 -10.53 33.86 -20.38
C VAL A 75 -11.18 32.51 -20.68
N LEU A 76 -12.34 32.23 -20.07
CA LEU A 76 -13.08 31.00 -20.32
C LEU A 76 -13.52 30.89 -21.78
N GLN A 77 -14.12 31.95 -22.34
CA GLN A 77 -14.62 31.97 -23.72
C GLN A 77 -13.49 31.72 -24.72
N LYS A 78 -12.32 32.35 -24.53
CA LYS A 78 -11.13 32.08 -25.36
C LYS A 78 -10.69 30.64 -25.25
N ALA A 79 -10.60 30.08 -24.04
CA ALA A 79 -10.19 28.69 -23.83
C ALA A 79 -11.20 27.71 -24.44
N VAL A 80 -12.50 27.91 -24.25
CA VAL A 80 -13.57 27.08 -24.81
C VAL A 80 -13.57 27.15 -26.34
N LYS A 81 -13.55 28.35 -26.93
CA LYS A 81 -13.46 28.54 -28.38
C LYS A 81 -12.23 27.83 -28.96
N ALA A 82 -11.09 27.97 -28.29
CA ALA A 82 -9.87 27.30 -28.72
C ALA A 82 -10.00 25.77 -28.66
N SER A 83 -10.65 25.26 -27.62
CA SER A 83 -10.89 23.83 -27.44
C SER A 83 -11.82 23.28 -28.52
N GLU A 84 -12.87 24.02 -28.88
CA GLU A 84 -13.81 23.65 -29.95
C GLU A 84 -13.13 23.61 -31.33
N ALA A 85 -12.25 24.58 -31.62
CA ALA A 85 -11.44 24.57 -32.84
C ALA A 85 -10.53 23.34 -32.92
N VAL A 86 -9.90 22.95 -31.81
CA VAL A 86 -9.09 21.74 -31.71
C VAL A 86 -9.96 20.48 -31.85
N LEU A 87 -11.12 20.42 -31.21
CA LEU A 87 -12.06 19.29 -31.34
C LEU A 87 -12.51 19.10 -32.79
N LYS A 88 -12.85 20.18 -33.49
CA LYS A 88 -13.20 20.16 -34.91
C LYS A 88 -12.05 19.66 -35.79
N ALA A 89 -10.81 20.03 -35.45
CA ALA A 89 -9.63 19.49 -36.14
C ALA A 89 -9.46 17.99 -35.86
N LEU A 90 -9.62 17.56 -34.61
CA LEU A 90 -9.52 16.15 -34.19
C LEU A 90 -10.62 15.27 -34.80
N SER A 91 -11.83 15.79 -35.03
CA SER A 91 -12.93 15.02 -35.63
C SER A 91 -12.67 14.58 -37.07
N THR A 92 -11.62 15.09 -37.71
CA THR A 92 -11.18 14.65 -39.04
C THR A 92 -10.31 13.37 -39.03
N MET A 93 -9.89 12.91 -37.86
CA MET A 93 -9.06 11.70 -37.71
C MET A 93 -9.86 10.42 -38.00
N LYS A 94 -9.23 9.46 -38.70
CA LYS A 94 -9.83 8.16 -39.00
C LYS A 94 -9.67 7.14 -37.85
N ARG A 95 -8.56 7.23 -37.09
CA ARG A 95 -8.31 6.37 -35.92
C ARG A 95 -8.90 6.95 -34.62
N ARG A 96 -9.49 6.05 -33.83
CA ARG A 96 -10.43 6.33 -32.73
C ARG A 96 -9.92 7.26 -31.60
N PHE A 97 -10.71 8.31 -31.36
CA PHE A 97 -11.36 8.76 -30.12
C PHE A 97 -10.58 9.25 -28.87
N SER A 98 -9.38 8.76 -28.52
CA SER A 98 -8.88 9.02 -27.14
C SER A 98 -8.56 10.50 -26.83
N GLN A 99 -7.90 11.23 -27.73
CA GLN A 99 -7.58 12.65 -27.50
C GLN A 99 -8.81 13.55 -27.63
N LYS A 100 -9.76 13.19 -28.50
CA LYS A 100 -10.99 13.93 -28.69
C LYS A 100 -11.83 13.86 -27.42
N ASN A 101 -12.09 12.66 -26.92
CA ASN A 101 -12.94 12.46 -25.76
C ASN A 101 -12.30 13.02 -24.49
N LEU A 102 -10.98 12.84 -24.35
CA LEU A 102 -10.23 13.52 -23.30
C LEU A 102 -10.41 15.03 -23.38
N LEU A 103 -10.32 15.63 -24.56
CA LEU A 103 -10.53 17.08 -24.70
C LEU A 103 -11.98 17.49 -24.39
N GLU A 104 -12.99 16.73 -24.82
CA GLU A 104 -14.40 16.97 -24.43
C GLU A 104 -14.57 16.96 -22.91
N TYR A 105 -13.97 15.98 -22.23
CA TYR A 105 -13.93 15.92 -20.77
C TYR A 105 -13.26 17.15 -20.16
N ARG A 106 -12.08 17.55 -20.67
CA ARG A 106 -11.34 18.70 -20.14
C ARG A 106 -12.08 20.04 -20.33
N ILE A 107 -12.80 20.20 -21.44
CA ILE A 107 -13.67 21.37 -21.66
C ILE A 107 -14.78 21.39 -20.63
N LEU A 108 -15.43 20.25 -20.43
CA LEU A 108 -16.54 20.14 -19.49
C LEU A 108 -16.08 20.42 -18.05
N ALA A 109 -14.94 19.86 -17.65
CA ALA A 109 -14.27 20.15 -16.39
C ALA A 109 -14.03 21.66 -16.21
N LEU A 110 -13.47 22.31 -17.23
CA LEU A 110 -13.23 23.75 -17.23
C LEU A 110 -14.53 24.57 -17.06
N LYS A 111 -15.61 24.18 -17.72
CA LYS A 111 -16.92 24.84 -17.60
C LYS A 111 -17.48 24.73 -16.18
N TYR A 112 -17.46 23.54 -15.57
CA TYR A 112 -17.91 23.35 -14.18
C TYR A 112 -17.02 24.08 -13.16
N ARG A 113 -15.74 24.21 -13.47
CA ARG A 113 -14.80 24.94 -12.63
C ARG A 113 -15.10 26.45 -12.60
N TYR A 114 -15.47 27.03 -13.74
CA TYR A 114 -15.75 28.47 -13.84
C TYR A 114 -17.14 28.86 -13.34
N GLU A 115 -18.09 27.93 -13.36
CA GLU A 115 -19.47 28.14 -12.91
C GLU A 115 -20.22 29.23 -13.70
N GLY A 116 -21.54 29.31 -13.58
CA GLY A 116 -22.39 30.17 -14.41
C GLY A 116 -22.04 31.65 -14.31
N VAL A 117 -21.62 32.10 -13.12
CA VAL A 117 -21.18 33.48 -12.88
C VAL A 117 -20.02 33.93 -13.77
N ASN A 118 -19.10 33.03 -14.13
CA ASN A 118 -18.01 33.29 -15.09
C ASN A 118 -18.29 32.70 -16.48
N GLY A 119 -19.56 32.43 -16.82
CA GLY A 119 -19.97 31.90 -18.13
C GLY A 119 -19.76 30.39 -18.30
N GLY A 120 -19.50 29.67 -17.22
CA GLY A 120 -19.39 28.22 -17.15
C GLY A 120 -20.74 27.52 -16.93
N ILE A 121 -20.71 26.38 -16.26
CA ILE A 121 -21.88 25.56 -15.92
C ILE A 121 -21.94 25.41 -14.41
N ASP A 122 -23.07 25.74 -13.79
CA ASP A 122 -23.30 25.48 -12.38
C ASP A 122 -23.62 24.01 -12.12
N THR A 123 -23.22 23.51 -10.95
CA THR A 123 -23.72 22.24 -10.44
C THR A 123 -25.21 22.34 -10.15
N GLN A 124 -25.94 21.25 -10.33
CA GLN A 124 -27.37 21.18 -9.99
C GLN A 124 -27.58 20.62 -8.58
N GLU A 125 -28.82 20.68 -8.11
CA GLU A 125 -29.23 19.92 -6.93
C GLU A 125 -29.11 18.41 -7.20
N GLU A 126 -29.13 17.62 -6.13
CA GLU A 126 -29.06 16.17 -6.24
C GLU A 126 -30.30 15.63 -6.98
N ASP A 127 -30.06 14.93 -8.08
CA ASP A 127 -31.12 14.31 -8.88
C ASP A 127 -31.12 12.80 -8.62
N HIS A 128 -32.28 12.27 -8.21
CA HIS A 128 -32.44 10.86 -7.86
C HIS A 128 -32.30 9.92 -9.09
N GLU A 129 -32.79 10.32 -10.27
CA GLU A 129 -32.67 9.54 -11.50
C GLU A 129 -31.21 9.50 -12.00
N LEU A 130 -30.52 10.64 -11.95
CA LEU A 130 -29.09 10.70 -12.29
C LEU A 130 -28.25 9.93 -11.26
N THR A 131 -28.62 9.97 -9.97
CA THR A 131 -27.95 9.16 -8.94
C THR A 131 -28.09 7.67 -9.24
N ASN A 132 -29.30 7.21 -9.59
CA ASN A 132 -29.54 5.83 -10.01
C ASN A 132 -28.74 5.47 -11.26
N THR A 133 -28.67 6.38 -12.23
CA THR A 133 -27.87 6.21 -13.44
C THR A 133 -26.39 6.00 -13.12
N VAL A 134 -25.80 6.85 -12.27
CA VAL A 134 -24.39 6.71 -11.87
C VAL A 134 -24.17 5.40 -11.13
N ARG A 135 -25.11 5.02 -10.23
CA ARG A 135 -25.08 3.74 -9.52
C ARG A 135 -25.08 2.56 -10.49
N ASP A 136 -25.94 2.56 -11.50
CA ASP A 136 -26.03 1.47 -12.48
C ASP A 136 -24.79 1.39 -13.37
N LEU A 137 -24.22 2.53 -13.76
CA LEU A 137 -22.95 2.58 -14.46
C LEU A 137 -21.80 2.04 -13.60
N ALA A 138 -21.79 2.32 -12.30
CA ALA A 138 -20.82 1.77 -11.36
C ALA A 138 -20.96 0.25 -11.23
N LYS A 139 -22.19 -0.26 -11.06
CA LYS A 139 -22.49 -1.70 -11.04
C LYS A 139 -21.97 -2.40 -12.29
N LYS A 140 -22.23 -1.81 -13.45
CA LYS A 140 -21.74 -2.31 -14.74
C LYS A 140 -20.21 -2.33 -14.78
N TRP A 141 -19.56 -1.24 -14.39
CA TRP A 141 -18.10 -1.16 -14.36
C TRP A 141 -17.46 -2.21 -13.43
N ILE A 142 -18.03 -2.44 -12.25
CA ILE A 142 -17.59 -3.48 -11.30
C ILE A 142 -17.73 -4.86 -11.93
N THR A 143 -18.90 -5.13 -12.53
CA THR A 143 -19.19 -6.41 -13.19
C THR A 143 -18.23 -6.68 -14.35
N ASP A 144 -18.01 -5.70 -15.22
CA ASP A 144 -17.05 -5.78 -16.32
C ASP A 144 -15.63 -6.04 -15.79
N SER A 145 -15.21 -5.32 -14.75
CA SER A 145 -13.89 -5.45 -14.14
C SER A 145 -13.66 -6.81 -13.48
N LEU A 146 -14.71 -7.41 -12.89
CA LEU A 146 -14.69 -8.77 -12.34
C LEU A 146 -14.56 -9.81 -13.46
N ASN A 147 -15.34 -9.67 -14.53
CA ASN A 147 -15.34 -10.58 -15.68
C ASN A 147 -14.01 -10.58 -16.43
N GLU A 148 -13.40 -9.41 -16.61
CA GLU A 148 -12.09 -9.25 -17.24
C GLU A 148 -10.93 -9.67 -16.31
N LYS A 149 -11.22 -10.11 -15.07
CA LYS A 149 -10.24 -10.42 -14.00
C LYS A 149 -9.28 -9.26 -13.72
N ILE A 150 -9.69 -8.03 -14.01
CA ILE A 150 -8.90 -6.82 -13.84
C ILE A 150 -8.89 -6.41 -12.36
N CYS A 151 -10.03 -6.55 -11.67
CA CYS A 151 -10.16 -6.29 -10.24
C CYS A 151 -10.91 -7.44 -9.57
N ARG A 152 -10.42 -7.95 -8.43
CA ARG A 152 -11.23 -8.76 -7.52
C ARG A 152 -11.77 -7.85 -6.43
N PHE A 153 -12.99 -7.36 -6.60
CA PHE A 153 -13.72 -6.71 -5.51
C PHE A 153 -14.01 -7.76 -4.43
N PRO A 154 -14.00 -7.38 -3.14
CA PRO A 154 -14.18 -8.32 -2.06
C PRO A 154 -15.59 -8.90 -2.02
N GLU A 155 -15.73 -10.07 -1.36
CA GLU A 155 -16.99 -10.81 -1.25
C GLU A 155 -18.14 -9.99 -0.67
N ASN A 156 -17.88 -8.93 0.11
CA ASN A 156 -18.95 -8.06 0.61
C ASN A 156 -19.56 -7.12 -0.44
N TRP A 157 -18.96 -6.98 -1.62
CA TRP A 157 -19.61 -6.31 -2.76
C TRP A 157 -20.49 -7.30 -3.53
N ILE A 158 -20.28 -8.60 -3.34
CA ILE A 158 -20.95 -9.66 -4.09
C ILE A 158 -21.77 -10.51 -3.10
N GLN A 159 -23.07 -10.21 -3.03
CA GLN A 159 -24.18 -11.04 -2.51
C GLN A 159 -24.74 -10.72 -1.13
N LYS A 160 -25.87 -10.00 -1.15
CA LYS A 160 -27.14 -10.57 -0.70
C LYS A 160 -27.95 -10.86 -1.97
N ASN A 161 -28.28 -12.12 -2.27
CA ASN A 161 -29.10 -12.52 -3.43
C ASN A 161 -28.56 -12.23 -4.85
N GLY A 162 -27.28 -11.86 -5.01
CA GLY A 162 -26.69 -11.55 -6.32
C GLY A 162 -26.62 -10.05 -6.66
N ASP A 163 -27.17 -9.18 -5.81
CA ASP A 163 -27.09 -7.73 -5.98
C ASP A 163 -25.81 -7.14 -5.36
N LEU A 164 -25.22 -6.17 -6.07
CA LEU A 164 -24.12 -5.33 -5.57
C LEU A 164 -24.68 -4.33 -4.56
N VAL A 165 -24.19 -4.38 -3.32
CA VAL A 165 -24.51 -3.42 -2.25
C VAL A 165 -23.34 -2.46 -2.07
N PHE A 166 -23.62 -1.16 -2.20
CA PHE A 166 -22.66 -0.09 -1.98
C PHE A 166 -22.64 0.34 -0.52
N LEU A 167 -21.49 0.77 -0.01
CA LEU A 167 -21.40 1.41 1.31
C LEU A 167 -21.94 2.84 1.22
N GLU A 168 -22.25 3.43 2.37
CA GLU A 168 -22.76 4.80 2.47
C GLU A 168 -21.85 5.82 1.77
N VAL A 169 -20.53 5.66 1.91
CA VAL A 169 -19.54 6.53 1.26
C VAL A 169 -19.62 6.46 -0.27
N GLU A 170 -19.90 5.31 -0.87
CA GLU A 170 -20.09 5.22 -2.32
C GLU A 170 -21.42 5.84 -2.75
N GLU A 171 -22.48 5.63 -1.98
CA GLU A 171 -23.78 6.27 -2.23
C GLU A 171 -23.68 7.79 -2.19
N GLN A 172 -22.92 8.35 -1.24
CA GLN A 172 -22.67 9.78 -1.19
C GLN A 172 -21.90 10.29 -2.42
N ARG A 173 -20.93 9.52 -2.92
CA ARG A 173 -20.23 9.85 -4.16
C ARG A 173 -21.15 9.82 -5.38
N PHE A 174 -22.12 8.91 -5.44
CA PHE A 174 -23.10 8.89 -6.53
C PHE A 174 -24.01 10.11 -6.50
N LYS A 175 -24.46 10.52 -5.31
CA LYS A 175 -25.22 11.77 -5.12
C LYS A 175 -24.40 13.00 -5.50
N GLU A 176 -23.13 13.06 -5.12
CA GLU A 176 -22.26 14.16 -5.52
C GLU A 176 -22.04 14.20 -7.04
N SER A 177 -21.90 13.03 -7.68
CA SER A 177 -21.76 12.91 -9.14
C SER A 177 -23.01 13.39 -9.88
N SER A 178 -24.21 13.14 -9.34
CA SER A 178 -25.47 13.46 -10.00
C SER A 178 -25.71 14.95 -10.17
N ARG A 179 -25.02 15.77 -9.35
CA ARG A 179 -24.98 17.23 -9.49
C ARG A 179 -24.27 17.73 -10.76
N TYR A 180 -23.68 16.83 -11.55
CA TYR A 180 -22.98 17.11 -12.81
C TYR A 180 -23.64 16.43 -14.03
N PRO A 181 -24.85 16.83 -14.47
CA PRO A 181 -25.62 16.11 -15.50
C PRO A 181 -24.89 15.89 -16.82
N GLU A 182 -24.21 16.92 -17.33
CA GLU A 182 -23.45 16.83 -18.60
C GLU A 182 -22.28 15.86 -18.47
N PHE A 183 -21.68 15.75 -17.27
CA PHE A 183 -20.62 14.78 -17.01
C PHE A 183 -21.17 13.37 -16.90
N VAL A 184 -22.32 13.18 -16.23
CA VAL A 184 -23.01 11.89 -16.18
C VAL A 184 -23.33 11.40 -17.60
N LYS A 185 -23.82 12.28 -18.48
CA LYS A 185 -24.05 11.98 -19.90
C LYS A 185 -22.77 11.58 -20.65
N LEU A 186 -21.65 12.23 -20.34
CA LEU A 186 -20.35 11.88 -20.91
C LEU A 186 -19.93 10.45 -20.51
N ILE A 187 -19.99 10.08 -19.22
CA ILE A 187 -19.61 8.72 -18.77
C ILE A 187 -20.62 7.62 -19.16
N GLN A 188 -21.86 7.98 -19.49
CA GLN A 188 -22.80 7.03 -20.11
C GLN A 188 -22.29 6.59 -21.48
N THR A 189 -21.79 7.53 -22.28
CA THR A 189 -21.41 7.32 -23.69
C THR A 189 -19.95 6.90 -23.86
N ASP A 190 -19.05 7.38 -23.01
CA ASP A 190 -17.62 7.09 -23.07
C ASP A 190 -17.20 6.06 -22.02
N LYS A 191 -16.83 4.85 -22.49
CA LYS A 191 -16.36 3.76 -21.61
C LYS A 191 -15.00 4.07 -20.95
N ASP A 192 -14.09 4.75 -21.64
CA ASP A 192 -12.74 5.00 -21.13
C ASP A 192 -12.76 6.05 -20.02
N ILE A 193 -13.48 7.15 -20.22
CA ILE A 193 -13.70 8.18 -19.19
C ILE A 193 -14.48 7.59 -18.02
N ARG A 194 -15.53 6.79 -18.28
CA ARG A 194 -16.26 6.08 -17.21
C ARG A 194 -15.35 5.20 -16.36
N ASN A 195 -14.51 4.41 -17.02
CA ASN A 195 -13.58 3.51 -16.33
C ASN A 195 -12.54 4.28 -15.51
N GLU A 196 -12.00 5.36 -16.06
CA GLU A 196 -11.09 6.25 -15.32
C GLU A 196 -11.80 6.89 -14.13
N TYR A 197 -13.01 7.42 -14.32
CA TYR A 197 -13.82 8.03 -13.28
C TYR A 197 -14.04 7.11 -12.08
N PHE A 198 -14.62 5.93 -12.29
CA PHE A 198 -14.89 4.98 -11.19
C PHE A 198 -13.62 4.40 -10.59
N THR A 199 -12.54 4.29 -11.37
CA THR A 199 -11.23 3.97 -10.81
C THR A 199 -10.80 5.02 -9.78
N ARG A 200 -10.99 6.31 -10.05
CA ARG A 200 -10.62 7.40 -9.14
C ARG A 200 -11.55 7.52 -7.95
N THR A 201 -12.86 7.48 -8.18
CA THR A 201 -13.84 7.80 -7.12
C THR A 201 -14.23 6.60 -6.28
N ILE A 202 -14.29 5.40 -6.86
CA ILE A 202 -14.66 4.20 -6.11
C ILE A 202 -13.40 3.51 -5.57
N ARG A 203 -12.50 3.06 -6.44
CA ARG A 203 -11.32 2.29 -6.02
C ARG A 203 -10.32 3.13 -5.23
N GLU A 204 -10.01 4.31 -5.75
CA GLU A 204 -9.09 5.28 -5.13
C GLU A 204 -9.80 6.26 -4.20
N CYS A 205 -11.13 6.17 -4.04
CA CYS A 205 -11.85 6.95 -3.03
C CYS A 205 -11.72 8.49 -3.12
N LEU A 206 -11.22 9.03 -4.23
CA LEU A 206 -11.12 10.48 -4.43
C LEU A 206 -12.51 11.13 -4.57
N THR A 207 -12.64 12.38 -4.12
CA THR A 207 -13.90 13.13 -4.26
C THR A 207 -14.29 13.30 -5.74
N PRO A 208 -15.54 12.97 -6.13
CA PRO A 208 -16.11 13.26 -7.44
C PRO A 208 -15.80 14.67 -7.95
N LYS A 209 -15.98 15.69 -7.11
CA LYS A 209 -15.73 17.08 -7.49
C LYS A 209 -14.31 17.35 -7.96
N ALA A 210 -13.29 16.85 -7.26
CA ALA A 210 -11.89 17.03 -7.71
C ALA A 210 -11.61 16.27 -9.01
N VAL A 211 -12.18 15.06 -9.15
CA VAL A 211 -12.01 14.26 -10.37
C VAL A 211 -12.62 14.99 -11.57
N ILE A 212 -13.87 15.45 -11.44
CA ILE A 212 -14.65 16.07 -12.52
C ILE A 212 -14.11 17.45 -12.90
N GLU A 213 -13.80 18.30 -11.91
CA GLU A 213 -13.46 19.71 -12.17
C GLU A 213 -11.95 19.95 -12.35
N PHE A 214 -11.09 19.07 -11.79
CA PHE A 214 -9.63 19.21 -11.80
C PHE A 214 -8.87 17.96 -12.31
N PRO A 215 -9.21 17.43 -13.50
CA PRO A 215 -8.58 16.22 -14.03
C PRO A 215 -7.08 16.35 -14.31
N GLY A 216 -6.54 17.55 -14.57
CA GLY A 216 -5.11 17.76 -14.74
C GLY A 216 -4.34 17.62 -13.43
N THR A 217 -4.91 18.13 -12.35
CA THR A 217 -4.41 18.03 -10.99
C THR A 217 -4.44 16.59 -10.53
N ILE A 218 -5.55 15.87 -10.76
CA ILE A 218 -5.63 14.42 -10.46
C ILE A 218 -4.59 13.62 -11.26
N LYS A 219 -4.38 13.95 -12.53
CA LYS A 219 -3.32 13.34 -13.34
C LYS A 219 -1.93 13.59 -12.74
N ARG A 220 -1.63 14.82 -12.32
CA ARG A 220 -0.36 15.16 -11.65
C ARG A 220 -0.19 14.38 -10.35
N LEU A 221 -1.21 14.34 -9.49
CA LEU A 221 -1.19 13.55 -8.25
C LEU A 221 -0.92 12.06 -8.52
N ARG A 222 -1.47 11.51 -9.60
CA ARG A 222 -1.20 10.12 -10.02
C ARG A 222 0.24 9.92 -10.48
N GLU A 223 0.79 10.85 -11.25
CA GLU A 223 2.19 10.83 -11.67
C GLU A 223 3.15 10.91 -10.47
N CYS A 224 2.70 11.50 -9.36
CA CYS A 224 3.41 11.54 -8.09
C CYS A 224 3.09 10.37 -7.14
N TYR A 225 2.29 9.39 -7.59
CA TYR A 225 1.81 8.25 -6.80
C TYR A 225 0.97 8.62 -5.55
N LEU A 226 0.37 9.81 -5.50
CA LEU A 226 -0.34 10.34 -4.32
C LEU A 226 -1.82 9.98 -4.26
N THR A 227 -2.45 9.54 -5.36
CA THR A 227 -3.91 9.25 -5.34
C THR A 227 -4.26 8.11 -4.38
N GLY A 228 -3.33 7.18 -4.17
CA GLY A 228 -3.46 6.12 -3.19
C GLY A 228 -3.48 6.64 -1.75
N ASP A 229 -2.55 7.52 -1.41
CA ASP A 229 -2.45 8.12 -0.07
C ASP A 229 -3.67 9.00 0.22
N LEU A 230 -4.00 9.92 -0.68
CA LEU A 230 -5.17 10.81 -0.55
C LEU A 230 -6.47 10.01 -0.45
N GLY A 231 -6.62 9.00 -1.30
CA GLY A 231 -7.77 8.11 -1.32
C GLY A 231 -7.99 7.32 -0.04
N ARG A 232 -6.89 6.85 0.58
CA ARG A 232 -6.94 6.12 1.84
C ARG A 232 -7.59 6.97 2.94
N PHE A 233 -7.24 8.25 2.97
CA PHE A 233 -7.65 9.21 3.99
C PHE A 233 -8.76 10.16 3.49
N SER A 234 -9.56 9.77 2.50
CA SER A 234 -10.58 10.66 1.94
C SER A 234 -11.64 11.10 2.95
N TYR A 235 -11.90 10.29 3.98
CA TYR A 235 -12.83 10.62 5.07
C TYR A 235 -12.30 11.72 6.01
N GLU A 236 -11.04 12.13 5.88
CA GLU A 236 -10.44 13.25 6.61
C GLU A 236 -10.30 14.49 5.72
N ASP A 237 -11.03 14.53 4.60
CA ASP A 237 -10.97 15.64 3.64
C ASP A 237 -9.54 15.90 3.15
N SER A 238 -8.76 14.83 2.93
CA SER A 238 -7.35 14.86 2.50
C SER A 238 -7.15 15.61 1.18
N LEU A 239 -8.17 15.63 0.33
CA LEU A 239 -8.26 16.35 -0.92
C LEU A 239 -9.66 16.94 -1.08
N THR A 240 -9.75 18.27 -1.14
CA THR A 240 -11.03 18.99 -1.23
C THR A 240 -11.03 20.03 -2.33
N VAL A 241 -12.22 20.37 -2.83
CA VAL A 241 -12.42 21.53 -3.72
C VAL A 241 -13.25 22.57 -2.99
N GLU A 242 -12.60 23.68 -2.67
CA GLU A 242 -13.14 24.72 -1.79
C GLU A 242 -13.19 26.07 -2.51
N LYS A 243 -14.09 26.94 -2.06
CA LYS A 243 -14.10 28.36 -2.43
C LYS A 243 -13.54 29.16 -1.26
N CYS A 244 -12.25 29.48 -1.31
CA CYS A 244 -11.56 30.25 -0.27
C CYS A 244 -11.35 31.68 -0.77
N ASN A 245 -11.84 32.70 -0.05
CA ASN A 245 -11.72 34.11 -0.45
C ASN A 245 -12.17 34.35 -1.90
N ASN A 246 -13.34 33.80 -2.27
CA ASN A 246 -13.89 33.83 -3.63
C ASN A 246 -13.00 33.17 -4.69
N ASN A 247 -11.96 32.42 -4.30
CA ASN A 247 -11.14 31.63 -5.21
C ASN A 247 -11.48 30.14 -5.09
N LYS A 248 -11.89 29.53 -6.20
CA LYS A 248 -12.14 28.09 -6.27
C LYS A 248 -10.83 27.35 -6.52
N VAL A 249 -10.45 26.52 -5.56
CA VAL A 249 -9.14 25.84 -5.50
C VAL A 249 -9.29 24.38 -5.09
N VAL A 250 -8.31 23.56 -5.48
CA VAL A 250 -8.10 22.23 -4.90
C VAL A 250 -7.08 22.38 -3.78
N THR A 251 -7.38 21.81 -2.63
CA THR A 251 -6.56 21.90 -1.43
C THR A 251 -6.21 20.51 -0.89
N SER A 252 -5.04 20.41 -0.24
CA SER A 252 -4.60 19.23 0.52
C SER A 252 -3.91 19.68 1.81
N ILE A 253 -3.59 18.72 2.67
CA ILE A 253 -3.09 18.96 4.02
C ILE A 253 -1.56 18.83 4.04
N PHE A 254 -0.89 19.78 4.66
CA PHE A 254 0.55 19.80 4.92
C PHE A 254 0.73 20.14 6.40
N ASP A 255 1.19 19.16 7.17
CA ASP A 255 1.40 19.27 8.61
C ASP A 255 0.19 19.82 9.40
N GLY A 256 -0.99 19.32 9.04
CA GLY A 256 -2.29 19.70 9.60
C GLY A 256 -2.90 20.99 9.05
N GLU A 257 -2.19 21.72 8.19
CA GLU A 257 -2.67 22.96 7.56
C GLU A 257 -3.09 22.73 6.12
N ARG A 258 -4.18 23.39 5.70
CA ARG A 258 -4.77 23.21 4.37
C ARG A 258 -4.18 24.23 3.39
N HIS A 259 -3.60 23.75 2.30
CA HIS A 259 -3.01 24.59 1.26
C HIS A 259 -3.54 24.22 -0.12
N SER A 260 -3.73 25.24 -0.97
CA SER A 260 -3.98 24.99 -2.39
C SER A 260 -2.77 24.31 -3.02
N ILE A 261 -3.03 23.25 -3.79
CA ILE A 261 -2.02 22.47 -4.52
C ILE A 261 -1.96 22.82 -6.00
N LEU A 262 -2.67 23.86 -6.43
CA LEU A 262 -2.67 24.30 -7.83
C LEU A 262 -1.36 25.02 -8.20
N ASP A 263 -0.79 25.76 -7.26
CA ASP A 263 0.52 26.41 -7.38
C ASP A 263 1.60 25.57 -6.70
N GLU A 264 2.30 24.75 -7.49
CA GLU A 264 3.41 23.93 -7.01
C GLU A 264 4.62 24.77 -6.55
N ALA A 265 4.72 26.06 -6.91
CA ALA A 265 5.80 26.94 -6.43
C ALA A 265 5.52 27.51 -5.03
N LYS A 266 4.28 27.39 -4.54
CA LYS A 266 3.91 27.83 -3.20
C LYS A 266 4.73 27.07 -2.15
N THR A 267 5.33 27.82 -1.23
CA THR A 267 6.06 27.26 -0.10
C THR A 267 5.11 26.89 1.04
N VAL A 268 5.33 25.71 1.61
CA VAL A 268 4.70 25.22 2.83
C VAL A 268 5.78 24.96 3.89
N THR A 269 5.38 25.00 5.16
CA THR A 269 6.28 24.68 6.28
C THR A 269 5.85 23.35 6.86
N LEU A 270 6.75 22.37 6.88
CA LEU A 270 6.53 21.10 7.55
C LEU A 270 7.21 21.18 8.92
N LYS A 271 6.44 21.13 10.02
CA LYS A 271 7.03 20.99 11.35
C LYS A 271 7.72 19.63 11.39
N SER A 272 8.89 19.65 11.99
CA SER A 272 9.60 18.42 12.29
C SER A 272 9.13 17.91 13.64
N TYR A 273 8.91 16.61 13.75
CA TYR A 273 8.70 15.98 15.05
C TYR A 273 9.99 16.03 15.89
N GLY A 274 9.87 16.31 17.19
CA GLY A 274 11.00 16.38 18.13
C GLY A 274 11.89 17.62 17.94
N SER A 275 13.20 17.49 18.18
CA SER A 275 14.17 18.61 18.22
C SER A 275 14.76 19.02 16.86
N ILE A 276 14.20 18.55 15.74
CA ILE A 276 14.70 18.90 14.40
C ILE A 276 14.07 20.23 13.96
N PRO A 277 14.79 21.14 13.28
CA PRO A 277 14.21 22.38 12.78
C PRO A 277 13.06 22.15 11.79
N GLU A 278 12.11 23.08 11.72
CA GLU A 278 11.10 23.11 10.67
C GLU A 278 11.75 23.23 9.28
N ILE A 279 11.04 22.73 8.26
CA ILE A 279 11.53 22.74 6.88
C ILE A 279 10.53 23.49 6.00
N LYS A 280 11.06 24.39 5.16
CA LYS A 280 10.30 25.11 4.13
C LYS A 280 10.59 24.52 2.77
N LEU A 281 9.55 24.07 2.07
CA LEU A 281 9.63 23.44 0.74
C LEU A 281 8.51 23.97 -0.13
N THR A 282 8.74 23.95 -1.43
CA THR A 282 7.66 24.10 -2.41
C THR A 282 6.82 22.83 -2.47
N ILE A 283 5.53 22.96 -2.78
CA ILE A 283 4.65 21.80 -3.01
C ILE A 283 5.21 20.91 -4.13
N GLY A 284 5.80 21.51 -5.17
CA GLY A 284 6.46 20.79 -6.26
C GLY A 284 7.60 19.89 -5.79
N GLU A 285 8.44 20.35 -4.86
CA GLU A 285 9.52 19.53 -4.28
C GLU A 285 8.98 18.30 -3.53
N ILE A 286 7.87 18.44 -2.82
CA ILE A 286 7.22 17.34 -2.10
C ILE A 286 6.62 16.32 -3.09
N PHE A 287 6.01 16.82 -4.17
CA PHE A 287 5.43 15.99 -5.23
C PHE A 287 6.50 15.24 -6.01
N ASP A 288 7.63 15.88 -6.31
CA ASP A 288 8.76 15.27 -7.00
C ASP A 288 9.52 14.25 -6.13
N ASP A 289 9.54 14.44 -4.80
CA ASP A 289 9.98 13.40 -3.85
C ASP A 289 9.05 12.18 -3.93
N SER A 290 7.73 12.41 -3.94
CA SER A 290 6.73 11.34 -4.01
C SER A 290 6.74 10.57 -5.33
N ALA A 291 6.98 11.27 -6.45
CA ALA A 291 7.13 10.67 -7.77
C ALA A 291 8.29 9.66 -7.84
N ARG A 292 9.32 9.85 -7.00
CA ARG A 292 10.53 9.01 -6.97
C ARG A 292 10.47 7.90 -5.92
N ARG A 293 9.32 7.66 -5.28
CA ARG A 293 9.18 6.65 -4.20
C ARG A 293 9.51 5.20 -4.58
N ASN A 294 9.50 4.88 -5.87
CA ASN A 294 9.90 3.56 -6.38
C ASN A 294 11.40 3.49 -6.72
N GLU A 295 12.10 4.62 -6.71
CA GLU A 295 13.53 4.75 -7.03
C GLU A 295 14.37 4.95 -5.75
N GLU A 296 13.87 5.77 -4.82
CA GLU A 296 14.53 6.07 -3.55
C GLU A 296 13.53 6.16 -2.40
N ALA A 297 14.05 6.11 -1.16
CA ALA A 297 13.22 6.31 0.02
C ALA A 297 12.70 7.74 0.07
N GLN A 298 11.38 7.89 0.21
CA GLN A 298 10.72 9.19 0.35
C GLN A 298 11.20 9.91 1.61
N LYS A 299 11.38 11.22 1.49
CA LYS A 299 11.70 12.13 2.60
C LYS A 299 10.45 12.64 3.29
N TYR A 300 9.34 12.70 2.55
CA TYR A 300 8.07 13.24 3.02
C TYR A 300 6.96 12.22 2.80
N THR A 301 6.22 11.92 3.86
CA THR A 301 5.15 10.91 3.83
C THR A 301 3.81 11.58 4.15
N PHE A 302 2.73 11.13 3.48
CA PHE A 302 1.37 11.57 3.75
C PHE A 302 0.75 10.72 4.89
N MET A 303 0.23 11.38 5.93
CA MET A 303 -0.18 10.77 7.20
C MET A 303 -1.55 11.29 7.65
N GLY A 304 -2.64 10.69 7.18
CA GLY A 304 -4.00 11.02 7.61
C GLY A 304 -4.28 12.52 7.72
N ARG A 305 -4.83 12.93 8.86
CA ARG A 305 -5.19 14.30 9.22
C ARG A 305 -4.03 15.28 9.25
N HIS A 306 -2.79 14.79 9.32
CA HIS A 306 -1.59 15.63 9.26
C HIS A 306 -1.17 15.90 7.81
N GLY A 307 -1.62 15.10 6.85
CA GLY A 307 -1.21 15.22 5.46
C GLY A 307 0.30 15.01 5.28
N PHE A 308 0.96 15.80 4.43
CA PHE A 308 2.40 15.68 4.25
C PHE A 308 3.18 16.10 5.49
N MET A 309 4.14 15.28 5.92
CA MET A 309 5.00 15.53 7.07
C MET A 309 6.49 15.35 6.73
N ASN A 310 7.38 15.97 7.50
CA ASN A 310 8.81 15.66 7.50
C ASN A 310 9.07 14.30 8.16
N TRP A 311 8.75 13.25 7.43
CA TRP A 311 8.89 11.88 7.87
C TRP A 311 9.22 10.96 6.71
N CYS A 312 10.31 10.22 6.85
CA CYS A 312 10.66 9.13 5.96
C CYS A 312 10.07 7.84 6.53
N ALA A 313 9.36 7.07 5.70
CA ALA A 313 8.75 5.82 6.13
C ALA A 313 9.75 4.82 6.73
N ASN A 314 11.06 4.91 6.44
CA ASN A 314 12.11 4.09 7.06
C ASN A 314 12.48 4.48 8.51
N LEU A 315 11.55 5.10 9.27
CA LEU A 315 11.71 5.51 10.67
C LEU A 315 12.80 6.56 10.88
N THR A 316 12.91 7.48 9.93
CA THR A 316 13.85 8.61 9.98
C THR A 316 13.16 9.92 9.65
N ARG A 317 13.85 11.03 9.93
CA ARG A 317 13.41 12.40 9.61
C ARG A 317 14.48 13.06 8.76
N TRP A 318 14.08 13.84 7.75
CA TRP A 318 15.06 14.53 6.92
C TRP A 318 15.58 15.77 7.66
N HIS A 319 16.90 15.96 7.68
CA HIS A 319 17.52 17.17 8.21
C HIS A 319 18.17 17.96 7.07
N VAL A 320 17.66 19.16 6.78
CA VAL A 320 18.10 19.97 5.64
C VAL A 320 19.54 20.44 5.77
N GLY A 321 19.95 20.94 6.94
CA GLY A 321 21.31 21.45 7.17
C GLY A 321 22.39 20.38 6.96
N GLU A 322 22.22 19.22 7.60
CA GLU A 322 23.11 18.06 7.49
C GLU A 322 22.92 17.24 6.21
N LYS A 323 21.86 17.51 5.43
CA LYS A 323 21.45 16.77 4.22
C LYS A 323 21.43 15.24 4.42
N ARG A 324 20.92 14.80 5.56
CA ARG A 324 20.81 13.37 5.89
C ARG A 324 19.53 13.05 6.64
N ALA A 325 19.19 11.77 6.62
CA ALA A 325 18.14 11.19 7.44
C ALA A 325 18.65 10.97 8.88
N ILE A 326 17.89 11.46 9.87
CA ILE A 326 18.14 11.27 11.30
C ILE A 326 17.16 10.21 11.81
N PRO A 327 17.62 9.07 12.33
CA PRO A 327 16.75 8.05 12.90
C PRO A 327 16.08 8.54 14.19
N ILE A 328 14.92 7.97 14.51
CA ILE A 328 14.32 8.15 15.83
C ILE A 328 15.20 7.55 16.94
N ASP A 329 15.09 8.08 18.15
CA ASP A 329 15.79 7.55 19.31
C ASP A 329 15.03 6.35 19.90
N LEU A 330 15.56 5.15 19.67
CA LEU A 330 14.99 3.90 20.16
C LEU A 330 15.42 3.55 21.59
N GLU A 331 16.32 4.32 22.21
CA GLU A 331 16.68 4.15 23.62
C GLU A 331 15.75 4.92 24.55
N ALA A 332 15.09 5.97 24.04
CA ALA A 332 14.08 6.70 24.78
C ALA A 332 12.91 5.78 25.18
N SER A 333 12.43 5.90 26.43
CA SER A 333 11.29 5.11 26.93
C SER A 333 10.00 5.37 26.14
N ASN A 334 9.87 6.57 25.57
CA ASN A 334 8.76 7.01 24.74
C ASN A 334 9.07 6.96 23.23
N TRP A 335 9.95 6.06 22.78
CA TRP A 335 10.32 5.93 21.35
C TRP A 335 9.12 5.79 20.41
N LEU A 336 8.02 5.17 20.89
CA LEU A 336 6.80 5.00 20.10
C LEU A 336 6.11 6.34 19.79
N ASP A 337 6.19 7.30 20.71
CA ASP A 337 5.64 8.66 20.56
C ASP A 337 6.46 9.51 19.58
N GLN A 338 7.68 9.08 19.24
CA GLN A 338 8.51 9.71 18.24
C GLN A 338 8.13 9.35 16.80
N ILE A 339 7.42 8.23 16.62
CA ILE A 339 6.80 7.89 15.33
C ILE A 339 5.57 8.82 15.18
N PRO A 340 5.29 9.39 14.01
CA PRO A 340 4.03 10.11 13.79
C PRO A 340 2.82 9.17 13.86
N GLU A 341 1.66 9.74 14.17
CA GLU A 341 0.40 9.01 14.05
C GLU A 341 0.05 8.84 12.56
N TYR A 342 -0.07 7.59 12.10
CA TYR A 342 -0.47 7.34 10.71
C TYR A 342 -1.97 7.56 10.52
N GLU A 343 -2.78 7.08 11.46
CA GLU A 343 -4.24 7.17 11.44
C GLU A 343 -4.79 7.10 12.87
N THR A 344 -5.80 7.92 13.21
CA THR A 344 -6.62 7.75 14.42
C THR A 344 -7.92 7.03 14.04
N VAL A 345 -8.23 5.93 14.73
CA VAL A 345 -9.35 5.04 14.41
C VAL A 345 -10.23 4.83 15.65
N ALA A 346 -11.56 4.92 15.50
CA ALA A 346 -12.50 4.62 16.58
C ALA A 346 -12.71 3.10 16.77
N ALA A 347 -13.28 2.67 17.89
CA ALA A 347 -13.52 1.24 18.17
C ALA A 347 -14.46 0.63 17.13
N GLU A 348 -15.49 1.39 16.73
CA GLU A 348 -16.51 1.01 15.76
C GLU A 348 -15.89 0.79 14.37
N ASP A 349 -14.97 1.68 13.99
CA ASP A 349 -14.22 1.57 12.73
C ASP A 349 -13.29 0.34 12.74
N ILE A 350 -12.64 0.04 13.87
CA ILE A 350 -11.84 -1.18 14.04
C ILE A 350 -12.72 -2.42 13.89
N ALA A 351 -13.86 -2.44 14.58
CA ALA A 351 -14.83 -3.54 14.54
C ALA A 351 -15.33 -3.78 13.11
N HIS A 352 -15.71 -2.71 12.40
CA HIS A 352 -16.12 -2.76 11.00
C HIS A 352 -15.01 -3.22 10.05
N ARG A 353 -13.80 -2.66 10.18
CA ARG A 353 -12.65 -2.95 9.32
C ARG A 353 -12.23 -4.40 9.40
N TYR A 354 -12.17 -4.96 10.61
CA TYR A 354 -11.69 -6.33 10.84
C TYR A 354 -12.81 -7.37 11.03
N LYS A 355 -14.08 -6.97 11.00
CA LYS A 355 -15.26 -7.82 11.23
C LYS A 355 -15.22 -8.54 12.59
N ILE A 356 -14.91 -7.79 13.63
CA ILE A 356 -14.98 -8.27 15.03
C ILE A 356 -16.10 -7.56 15.77
N ASP A 357 -16.54 -8.14 16.88
CA ASP A 357 -17.48 -7.48 17.79
C ASP A 357 -16.78 -6.28 18.45
N VAL A 358 -17.40 -5.10 18.42
CA VAL A 358 -16.87 -3.90 19.09
C VAL A 358 -16.68 -4.13 20.59
N HIS A 359 -17.55 -4.94 21.23
CA HIS A 359 -17.44 -5.28 22.65
C HIS A 359 -16.29 -6.25 22.96
N SER A 360 -15.71 -6.89 21.94
CA SER A 360 -14.51 -7.72 22.10
C SER A 360 -13.22 -6.89 22.17
N ILE A 361 -13.28 -5.61 21.81
CA ILE A 361 -12.13 -4.69 21.88
C ILE A 361 -12.00 -4.19 23.32
N GLN A 362 -11.06 -4.75 24.06
CA GLN A 362 -10.76 -4.27 25.41
C GLN A 362 -10.13 -2.87 25.35
N SER A 363 -10.71 -1.91 26.07
CA SER A 363 -10.17 -0.55 26.19
C SER A 363 -8.79 -0.58 26.88
N GLY A 364 -7.90 0.30 26.44
CA GLY A 364 -6.53 0.39 26.99
C GLY A 364 -5.62 -0.78 26.59
N ARG A 365 -6.03 -1.64 25.66
CA ARG A 365 -5.25 -2.79 25.19
C ARG A 365 -4.79 -2.63 23.76
N LEU A 366 -3.58 -3.11 23.51
CA LEU A 366 -2.95 -3.09 22.20
C LEU A 366 -3.56 -4.18 21.32
N LEU A 367 -3.83 -3.84 20.06
CA LEU A 367 -4.23 -4.80 19.03
C LEU A 367 -3.11 -5.00 18.02
N LEU A 368 -2.78 -6.26 17.74
CA LEU A 368 -1.89 -6.63 16.65
C LEU A 368 -2.67 -7.37 15.57
N VAL A 369 -2.61 -6.89 14.33
CA VAL A 369 -3.32 -7.49 13.19
C VAL A 369 -2.33 -7.87 12.09
N PRO A 370 -2.17 -9.16 11.76
CA PRO A 370 -1.32 -9.58 10.66
C PRO A 370 -1.99 -9.26 9.32
N MET A 371 -1.24 -8.62 8.43
CA MET A 371 -1.74 -8.11 7.15
C MET A 371 -1.03 -8.77 5.97
N GLY A 372 -1.75 -8.93 4.87
CA GLY A 372 -1.23 -9.32 3.58
C GLY A 372 -1.82 -8.46 2.46
N SER A 373 -1.02 -8.06 1.49
CA SER A 373 -1.47 -7.44 0.24
C SER A 373 -1.07 -8.28 -0.96
N ARG A 374 -1.89 -8.26 -2.02
CA ARG A 374 -1.54 -8.84 -3.32
C ARG A 374 -2.10 -8.01 -4.47
N GLN A 375 -1.37 -7.89 -5.57
CA GLN A 375 -1.84 -7.21 -6.77
C GLN A 375 -2.71 -8.12 -7.64
N ASP A 376 -2.42 -9.42 -7.68
CA ASP A 376 -3.16 -10.39 -8.47
C ASP A 376 -3.53 -11.65 -7.68
N ALA A 377 -4.55 -12.35 -8.17
CA ALA A 377 -5.04 -13.57 -7.56
C ALA A 377 -4.21 -14.81 -7.89
N ASN A 378 -3.26 -14.70 -8.83
CA ASN A 378 -2.45 -15.82 -9.30
C ASN A 378 -1.35 -16.19 -8.29
N ARG A 379 -1.42 -15.63 -7.07
CA ARG A 379 -0.59 -15.97 -5.89
C ARG A 379 0.90 -15.70 -6.09
N LYS A 380 1.26 -14.95 -7.12
CA LYS A 380 2.64 -14.73 -7.52
C LYS A 380 3.46 -14.12 -6.38
N ILE A 381 4.64 -14.70 -6.18
CA ILE A 381 5.63 -14.32 -5.15
C ILE A 381 6.06 -12.86 -5.21
N ASP A 382 6.11 -12.26 -6.40
CA ASP A 382 6.70 -10.94 -6.66
C ASP A 382 5.69 -9.78 -6.58
N ASN A 383 4.41 -10.08 -6.38
CA ASN A 383 3.31 -9.12 -6.41
C ASN A 383 2.52 -9.09 -5.09
N CYS A 384 3.16 -9.43 -3.97
CA CYS A 384 2.51 -9.51 -2.67
C CYS A 384 3.43 -8.99 -1.55
N HIS A 385 2.83 -8.54 -0.45
CA HIS A 385 3.59 -7.98 0.68
C HIS A 385 2.90 -8.27 2.01
N GLY A 386 3.67 -8.61 3.04
CA GLY A 386 3.19 -8.92 4.38
C GLY A 386 3.68 -7.87 5.38
N TYR A 387 2.81 -7.49 6.31
CA TYR A 387 3.08 -6.45 7.31
C TYR A 387 2.11 -6.67 8.49
N PHE A 388 2.13 -5.80 9.49
CA PHE A 388 1.11 -5.82 10.54
C PHE A 388 0.65 -4.42 10.90
N HIS A 389 -0.59 -4.34 11.38
CA HIS A 389 -1.14 -3.18 12.03
C HIS A 389 -0.93 -3.30 13.55
N LEU A 390 -0.44 -2.24 14.16
CA LEU A 390 -0.35 -2.05 15.58
C LEU A 390 -1.34 -0.95 15.97
N LEU A 391 -2.44 -1.28 16.64
CA LEU A 391 -3.37 -0.28 17.16
C LEU A 391 -3.08 -0.06 18.64
N HIS A 392 -2.55 1.11 18.95
CA HIS A 392 -2.20 1.55 20.29
C HIS A 392 -3.34 2.41 20.84
N PRO A 393 -3.92 2.05 22.00
CA PRO A 393 -5.01 2.81 22.60
C PRO A 393 -4.57 4.22 23.02
N LYS A 394 -5.49 5.17 22.99
CA LYS A 394 -5.30 6.55 23.46
C LYS A 394 -6.24 6.83 24.64
N GLU A 395 -5.91 7.86 25.41
CA GLU A 395 -6.70 8.29 26.58
C GLU A 395 -8.10 8.75 26.21
N ASP A 396 -8.28 9.29 25.00
CA ASP A 396 -9.58 9.76 24.47
C ASP A 396 -10.50 8.62 24.00
N GLY A 397 -10.10 7.36 24.21
CA GLY A 397 -10.85 6.18 23.79
C GLY A 397 -10.75 5.88 22.30
N THR A 398 -9.89 6.58 21.55
CA THR A 398 -9.54 6.22 20.16
C THR A 398 -8.27 5.36 20.11
N TRP A 399 -7.90 4.88 18.93
CA TRP A 399 -6.67 4.13 18.71
C TRP A 399 -5.80 4.81 17.68
N ARG A 400 -4.51 4.89 17.99
CA ARG A 400 -3.46 5.21 17.06
C ARG A 400 -3.09 3.95 16.28
N LEU A 401 -3.36 3.94 14.98
CA LEU A 401 -2.90 2.89 14.07
C LEU A 401 -1.48 3.21 13.58
N MET A 402 -0.60 2.23 13.65
CA MET A 402 0.71 2.22 13.01
C MET A 402 0.86 0.97 12.17
N GLU A 403 1.52 1.07 11.02
CA GLU A 403 1.71 -0.05 10.11
C GLU A 403 3.20 -0.34 9.99
N PHE A 404 3.62 -1.56 10.34
CA PHE A 404 5.02 -1.94 10.30
C PHE A 404 5.26 -3.01 9.24
N GLY A 405 6.12 -2.68 8.28
CA GLY A 405 6.52 -3.56 7.19
C GLY A 405 8.01 -3.82 7.16
N LYS A 406 8.39 -5.06 6.82
CA LYS A 406 9.79 -5.42 6.57
C LYS A 406 10.03 -5.48 5.07
N TYR A 407 11.03 -4.77 4.59
CA TYR A 407 11.40 -4.69 3.18
C TYR A 407 12.85 -5.11 2.98
N ALA A 408 13.18 -5.67 1.83
CA ALA A 408 14.58 -5.75 1.44
C ALA A 408 15.10 -4.39 1.01
N THR A 409 16.37 -4.11 1.27
CA THR A 409 17.03 -2.89 0.81
C THR A 409 17.39 -2.93 -0.69
N PHE A 410 17.31 -4.11 -1.30
CA PHE A 410 17.60 -4.33 -2.72
C PHE A 410 16.57 -5.28 -3.32
N TRP A 411 15.88 -4.82 -4.36
CA TRP A 411 14.93 -5.61 -5.13
C TRP A 411 15.53 -5.99 -6.49
N PRO A 412 15.25 -7.20 -7.01
CA PRO A 412 15.84 -7.67 -8.26
C PRO A 412 15.37 -6.82 -9.45
N THR A 413 16.33 -6.22 -10.18
CA THR A 413 16.03 -5.34 -11.33
C THR A 413 16.25 -6.02 -12.68
N SER A 414 17.14 -7.02 -12.77
CA SER A 414 17.43 -7.74 -14.02
C SER A 414 16.77 -9.11 -14.08
N THR A 415 16.65 -9.71 -15.27
CA THR A 415 16.12 -11.08 -15.43
C THR A 415 16.93 -12.11 -14.64
N LEU A 416 18.26 -11.95 -14.56
CA LEU A 416 19.12 -12.87 -13.81
C LEU A 416 18.95 -12.69 -12.30
N ASP A 417 18.82 -11.45 -11.83
CA ASP A 417 18.48 -11.18 -10.43
C ASP A 417 17.13 -11.81 -10.09
N ASN A 418 16.15 -11.69 -10.98
CA ASN A 418 14.82 -12.26 -10.84
C ASN A 418 14.77 -13.80 -10.90
N LEU A 419 15.81 -14.46 -11.39
CA LEU A 419 15.91 -15.91 -11.27
C LEU A 419 16.52 -16.31 -9.93
N SER A 420 17.53 -15.59 -9.48
CA SER A 420 18.23 -15.89 -8.22
C SER A 420 17.59 -15.26 -6.97
N PHE A 421 16.55 -14.44 -7.10
CA PHE A 421 16.05 -13.66 -5.97
C PHE A 421 15.43 -14.54 -4.88
N LEU A 422 14.75 -15.63 -5.24
CA LEU A 422 14.15 -16.55 -4.28
C LEU A 422 15.20 -17.10 -3.29
N ASP A 423 16.43 -17.25 -3.79
CA ASP A 423 17.55 -17.90 -3.11
C ASP A 423 18.48 -16.89 -2.45
N ASN A 424 18.18 -15.60 -2.61
CA ASN A 424 19.04 -14.53 -2.14
C ASN A 424 18.71 -14.15 -0.69
N THR A 425 19.74 -13.76 0.06
CA THR A 425 19.62 -13.15 1.39
C THR A 425 20.28 -11.78 1.33
N VAL A 426 19.47 -10.74 1.50
CA VAL A 426 19.88 -9.33 1.44
C VAL A 426 19.65 -8.63 2.78
N LEU A 427 20.13 -7.39 2.92
CA LEU A 427 19.76 -6.57 4.07
C LEU A 427 18.27 -6.21 4.02
N ALA A 428 17.69 -6.02 5.19
CA ALA A 428 16.32 -5.57 5.36
C ALA A 428 16.27 -4.19 6.02
N SER A 429 15.16 -3.50 5.82
CA SER A 429 14.74 -2.32 6.56
C SER A 429 13.31 -2.49 7.07
N VAL A 430 12.96 -1.71 8.09
CA VAL A 430 11.60 -1.62 8.62
C VAL A 430 11.02 -0.27 8.19
N PHE A 431 9.76 -0.29 7.77
CA PHE A 431 9.02 0.89 7.35
C PHE A 431 7.79 1.08 8.25
N CYS A 432 7.50 2.33 8.61
CA CYS A 432 6.28 2.79 9.24
C CYS A 432 5.94 4.21 8.74
N PRO A 433 4.80 4.43 8.05
CA PRO A 433 3.82 3.42 7.65
C PRO A 433 4.38 2.46 6.60
N ASP A 434 3.67 1.36 6.38
CA ASP A 434 3.98 0.42 5.31
C ASP A 434 3.55 1.02 3.95
N PRO A 435 4.46 1.21 2.98
CA PRO A 435 4.10 1.81 1.68
C PRO A 435 3.01 1.08 0.87
N ASN A 436 2.74 -0.21 1.15
CA ASN A 436 1.71 -0.95 0.42
C ASN A 436 0.28 -0.65 0.86
N SER A 437 0.10 -0.03 2.03
CA SER A 437 -1.24 0.26 2.54
C SER A 437 -1.96 1.37 1.77
N CYS A 438 -1.22 2.14 0.97
CA CYS A 438 -1.74 3.20 0.11
C CYS A 438 -2.01 2.71 -1.33
N TYR A 439 -1.61 1.48 -1.70
CA TYR A 439 -1.86 0.96 -3.05
C TYR A 439 -3.31 0.46 -3.20
N SER A 440 -4.19 1.34 -3.67
CA SER A 440 -5.61 1.03 -3.93
C SER A 440 -5.85 -0.07 -4.97
N PHE A 441 -4.88 -0.36 -5.83
CA PHE A 441 -4.97 -1.44 -6.82
C PHE A 441 -4.69 -2.84 -6.24
N ARG A 442 -4.32 -2.93 -4.96
CA ARG A 442 -4.06 -4.20 -4.28
C ARG A 442 -5.28 -4.69 -3.51
N GLN A 443 -5.42 -6.00 -3.47
CA GLN A 443 -6.32 -6.66 -2.53
C GLN A 443 -5.60 -6.83 -1.19
N LEU A 444 -6.28 -6.46 -0.12
CA LEU A 444 -5.82 -6.56 1.25
C LEU A 444 -6.49 -7.72 1.97
N ALA A 445 -5.74 -8.33 2.88
CA ALA A 445 -6.18 -9.37 3.79
C ALA A 445 -5.71 -9.00 5.19
N ALA A 446 -6.64 -8.97 6.15
CA ALA A 446 -6.33 -8.93 7.57
C ALA A 446 -6.67 -10.28 8.18
N GLY A 447 -5.73 -10.86 8.92
CA GLY A 447 -6.06 -11.94 9.84
C GLY A 447 -6.88 -11.41 11.02
N LYS A 448 -7.30 -12.33 11.89
CA LYS A 448 -7.95 -11.98 13.16
C LYS A 448 -7.08 -10.99 13.97
N PRO A 449 -7.66 -9.91 14.53
CA PRO A 449 -6.97 -9.07 15.50
C PRO A 449 -6.64 -9.84 16.79
N HIS A 450 -5.47 -9.58 17.37
CA HIS A 450 -5.00 -10.23 18.60
C HIS A 450 -4.79 -9.19 19.71
N GLN A 451 -5.32 -9.47 20.91
CA GLN A 451 -5.05 -8.74 22.16
C GLN A 451 -4.31 -9.65 23.15
N PHE A 452 -3.44 -9.06 23.97
CA PHE A 452 -2.56 -9.81 24.87
C PHE A 452 -2.54 -9.23 26.28
N ASP A 453 -1.94 -9.98 27.22
CA ASP A 453 -1.68 -9.50 28.57
C ASP A 453 -0.67 -8.34 28.57
N PRO A 454 -0.68 -7.41 29.55
CA PRO A 454 0.05 -6.14 29.41
C PRO A 454 1.57 -6.35 29.29
N TRP A 455 2.10 -7.36 29.97
CA TRP A 455 3.51 -7.72 29.86
C TRP A 455 3.88 -8.31 28.49
N LEU A 456 2.95 -9.02 27.81
CA LEU A 456 3.13 -9.50 26.44
C LEU A 456 2.99 -8.36 25.42
N GLU A 457 2.12 -7.39 25.67
CA GLU A 457 2.03 -6.16 24.86
C GLU A 457 3.37 -5.42 24.89
N GLN A 458 3.92 -5.22 26.09
CA GLN A 458 5.24 -4.61 26.28
C GLN A 458 6.37 -5.45 25.66
N TRP A 459 6.30 -6.78 25.78
CA TRP A 459 7.25 -7.67 25.08
C TRP A 459 7.18 -7.49 23.56
N ALA A 460 5.98 -7.45 22.98
CA ALA A 460 5.79 -7.25 21.55
C ALA A 460 6.37 -5.91 21.07
N LEU A 461 6.11 -4.83 21.82
CA LEU A 461 6.71 -3.51 21.56
C LEU A 461 8.24 -3.54 21.64
N THR A 462 8.80 -4.23 22.63
CA THR A 462 10.25 -4.43 22.75
C THR A 462 10.81 -5.20 21.56
N SER A 463 10.17 -6.29 21.13
CA SER A 463 10.59 -7.08 19.97
C SER A 463 10.51 -6.30 18.65
N ILE A 464 9.50 -5.45 18.48
CA ILE A 464 9.40 -4.52 17.34
C ILE A 464 10.56 -3.51 17.40
N ARG A 465 10.78 -2.87 18.54
CA ARG A 465 11.87 -1.89 18.76
C ARG A 465 13.23 -2.48 18.41
N GLU A 466 13.53 -3.68 18.88
CA GLU A 466 14.80 -4.37 18.62
C GLU A 466 14.96 -4.79 17.15
N THR A 467 13.85 -5.12 16.49
CA THR A 467 13.87 -5.35 15.02
C THR A 467 14.19 -4.07 14.27
N ILE A 468 13.65 -2.92 14.70
CA ILE A 468 13.98 -1.62 14.11
C ILE A 468 15.46 -1.27 14.38
N LYS A 469 15.97 -1.46 15.60
CA LYS A 469 17.39 -1.23 15.91
C LYS A 469 18.28 -2.03 14.97
N LYS A 470 17.98 -3.33 14.78
CA LYS A 470 18.70 -4.20 13.83
C LYS A 470 18.63 -3.65 12.40
N ALA A 471 17.48 -3.14 11.95
CA ALA A 471 17.35 -2.53 10.62
C ALA A 471 18.24 -1.28 10.47
N LEU A 472 18.18 -0.35 11.42
CA LEU A 472 18.96 0.90 11.40
C LEU A 472 20.47 0.65 11.45
N THR A 473 20.91 -0.39 12.17
CA THR A 473 22.32 -0.79 12.23
C THR A 473 22.73 -1.74 11.10
N LYS A 474 21.89 -1.94 10.07
CA LYS A 474 22.15 -2.88 8.95
C LYS A 474 22.47 -4.31 9.39
N ASN A 475 21.85 -4.78 10.47
CA ASN A 475 21.97 -6.13 11.02
C ASN A 475 20.69 -6.97 10.83
N LEU A 476 19.68 -6.45 10.15
CA LEU A 476 18.48 -7.20 9.77
C LEU A 476 18.61 -7.78 8.36
N VAL A 477 18.23 -9.04 8.16
CA VAL A 477 18.26 -9.70 6.85
C VAL A 477 16.86 -9.93 6.29
N PHE A 478 16.75 -10.03 4.97
CA PHE A 478 15.56 -10.44 4.23
C PHE A 478 15.89 -11.70 3.43
N GLN A 479 15.17 -12.79 3.69
CA GLN A 479 15.24 -14.02 2.90
C GLN A 479 13.90 -14.20 2.19
N PHE A 480 13.90 -14.08 0.86
CA PHE A 480 12.65 -14.05 0.09
C PHE A 480 11.78 -15.29 0.29
N ALA A 481 12.40 -16.47 0.31
CA ALA A 481 11.71 -17.72 0.56
C ALA A 481 11.42 -18.00 2.04
N TRP A 482 12.13 -17.38 3.00
CA TRP A 482 11.97 -17.72 4.42
C TRP A 482 11.68 -16.50 5.31
N GLU A 483 12.70 -15.81 5.83
CA GLU A 483 12.60 -14.58 6.64
C GLU A 483 12.15 -13.33 5.85
N SER A 484 11.05 -13.45 5.12
CA SER A 484 10.48 -12.43 4.24
C SER A 484 9.59 -11.43 5.01
N CYS A 485 8.91 -10.55 4.28
CA CYS A 485 7.95 -9.60 4.84
C CYS A 485 6.75 -10.28 5.53
N ALA A 486 6.32 -11.45 5.07
CA ALA A 486 5.25 -12.23 5.69
C ALA A 486 5.72 -13.06 6.90
N TYR A 487 7.02 -13.38 6.98
CA TYR A 487 7.55 -14.11 8.12
C TYR A 487 7.50 -13.28 9.39
N TRP A 488 7.84 -11.99 9.32
CA TRP A 488 7.96 -11.16 10.51
C TRP A 488 6.64 -11.03 11.30
N PRO A 489 5.48 -10.70 10.70
CA PRO A 489 4.19 -10.71 11.40
C PRO A 489 3.84 -12.09 11.98
N GLN A 490 4.09 -13.17 11.23
CA GLN A 490 3.82 -14.53 11.68
C GLN A 490 4.69 -14.90 12.89
N TRP A 491 5.98 -14.60 12.81
CA TRP A 491 6.98 -14.96 13.80
C TRP A 491 6.74 -14.22 15.11
N LEU A 492 6.46 -12.92 15.05
CA LEU A 492 6.12 -12.12 16.23
C LEU A 492 4.93 -12.70 16.98
N LEU A 493 3.84 -13.03 16.27
CA LEU A 493 2.68 -13.66 16.91
C LEU A 493 3.03 -15.02 17.51
N MET A 494 3.82 -15.83 16.81
CA MET A 494 4.22 -17.15 17.30
C MET A 494 5.07 -17.07 18.56
N GLU A 495 6.01 -16.14 18.65
CA GLU A 495 6.78 -15.92 19.87
C GLU A 495 5.89 -15.49 21.04
N ILE A 496 4.91 -14.61 20.81
CA ILE A 496 3.96 -14.19 21.86
C ILE A 496 3.17 -15.39 22.39
N TYR A 497 2.59 -16.20 21.51
CA TYR A 497 1.79 -17.38 21.91
C TYR A 497 2.65 -18.47 22.56
N ALA A 498 3.88 -18.70 22.07
CA ALA A 498 4.81 -19.62 22.70
C ALA A 498 5.19 -19.16 24.11
N LEU A 499 5.51 -17.87 24.27
CA LEU A 499 5.86 -17.27 25.56
C LEU A 499 4.70 -17.34 26.55
N LYS A 500 3.48 -17.02 26.09
CA LYS A 500 2.24 -17.15 26.88
C LYS A 500 2.06 -18.58 27.41
N SER A 501 2.19 -19.57 26.53
CA SER A 501 2.01 -20.98 26.88
C SER A 501 3.10 -21.50 27.82
N LEU A 502 4.36 -21.11 27.61
CA LEU A 502 5.46 -21.46 28.52
C LEU A 502 5.25 -20.88 29.92
N VAL A 503 4.96 -19.58 30.03
CA VAL A 503 4.78 -18.92 31.33
C VAL A 503 3.57 -19.50 32.08
N ALA A 504 2.44 -19.68 31.38
CA ALA A 504 1.24 -20.25 31.99
C ALA A 504 1.46 -21.68 32.52
N GLU A 505 2.29 -22.48 31.87
CA GLU A 505 2.61 -23.84 32.34
C GLU A 505 3.56 -23.80 33.55
N ILE A 506 4.59 -22.96 33.51
CA ILE A 506 5.54 -22.83 34.63
C ILE A 506 4.83 -22.31 35.89
N GLU A 507 3.85 -21.41 35.75
CA GLU A 507 3.03 -20.89 36.84
C GLU A 507 2.15 -21.96 37.50
N LYS A 508 1.69 -22.97 36.74
CA LYS A 508 0.86 -24.07 37.26
C LYS A 508 1.66 -25.16 37.98
N GLY A 509 2.90 -25.37 37.56
CA GLY A 509 3.72 -26.50 38.03
C GLY A 509 4.53 -26.23 39.30
N SER A 510 5.24 -27.26 39.75
CA SER A 510 6.28 -27.18 40.79
C SER A 510 7.48 -26.30 40.40
N HIS A 511 7.52 -25.83 39.15
CA HIS A 511 8.57 -25.03 38.57
C HIS A 511 8.38 -23.51 38.74
N SER A 512 7.31 -23.05 39.39
CA SER A 512 7.05 -21.60 39.62
C SER A 512 8.21 -20.89 40.34
N GLY A 513 8.89 -21.59 41.25
CA GLY A 513 10.11 -21.11 41.92
C GLY A 513 11.27 -20.80 40.94
N MET A 514 11.27 -21.37 39.73
CA MET A 514 12.27 -21.09 38.69
C MET A 514 12.10 -19.69 38.09
N LEU A 515 10.88 -19.25 37.78
CA LEU A 515 10.65 -17.90 37.25
C LEU A 515 11.12 -16.87 38.27
N MET A 516 10.73 -17.07 39.54
CA MET A 516 11.17 -16.26 40.66
C MET A 516 12.70 -16.26 40.84
N ALA A 517 13.35 -17.41 40.73
CA ALA A 517 14.80 -17.54 40.90
C ALA A 517 15.61 -16.88 39.77
N ASN A 518 15.13 -16.94 38.52
CA ASN A 518 15.87 -16.43 37.37
C ASN A 518 15.53 -14.98 37.02
N TYR A 519 14.29 -14.55 37.28
CA TYR A 519 13.76 -13.27 36.81
C TYR A 519 13.22 -12.38 37.94
N GLY A 520 13.28 -12.86 39.19
CA GLY A 520 12.87 -12.13 40.39
C GLY A 520 11.37 -12.17 40.67
N GLN A 521 10.94 -11.44 41.71
CA GLN A 521 9.52 -11.32 42.10
C GLN A 521 8.65 -10.66 41.02
N ASP A 522 9.27 -9.86 40.15
CA ASP A 522 8.60 -9.16 39.05
C ASP A 522 9.08 -9.73 37.69
N TYR A 523 9.03 -11.06 37.54
CA TYR A 523 9.50 -11.74 36.34
C TYR A 523 8.77 -11.26 35.08
N HIS A 524 7.48 -10.93 35.17
CA HIS A 524 6.72 -10.37 34.05
C HIS A 524 7.35 -9.09 33.49
N LYS A 525 7.80 -8.17 34.36
CA LYS A 525 8.52 -6.96 33.92
C LYS A 525 9.87 -7.27 33.31
N THR A 526 10.61 -8.23 33.86
CA THR A 526 11.91 -8.65 33.33
C THR A 526 11.74 -9.28 31.94
N LEU A 527 10.76 -10.18 31.78
CA LEU A 527 10.43 -10.81 30.50
C LEU A 527 9.96 -9.78 29.48
N ALA A 528 9.08 -8.84 29.87
CA ALA A 528 8.55 -7.80 29.00
C ALA A 528 9.61 -6.90 28.34
N ASN A 529 10.78 -6.75 28.98
CA ASN A 529 11.88 -5.94 28.46
C ASN A 529 13.01 -6.78 27.82
N ASN A 530 12.84 -8.10 27.75
CA ASN A 530 13.80 -9.01 27.15
C ASN A 530 13.26 -9.58 25.82
N PRO A 531 13.74 -9.10 24.65
CA PRO A 531 13.29 -9.60 23.34
C PRO A 531 13.61 -11.08 23.12
N ASP A 532 14.61 -11.63 23.80
CA ASP A 532 15.01 -13.04 23.70
C ASP A 532 14.39 -13.90 24.83
N ALA A 533 13.46 -13.35 25.63
CA ALA A 533 12.77 -14.04 26.72
C ALA A 533 12.28 -15.47 26.39
N PRO A 534 11.62 -15.74 25.24
CA PRO A 534 11.23 -17.10 24.90
C PRO A 534 12.42 -18.07 24.87
N LYS A 535 13.53 -17.66 24.27
CA LYS A 535 14.76 -18.46 24.17
C LYS A 535 15.41 -18.63 25.52
N ASP A 536 15.55 -17.55 26.28
CA ASP A 536 16.18 -17.58 27.60
C ASP A 536 15.42 -18.50 28.57
N ILE A 537 14.08 -18.45 28.57
CA ILE A 537 13.24 -19.38 29.33
C ILE A 537 13.49 -20.83 28.89
N MET A 538 13.47 -21.10 27.58
CA MET A 538 13.68 -22.45 27.06
C MET A 538 15.08 -22.98 27.39
N SER A 539 16.13 -22.19 27.19
CA SER A 539 17.50 -22.58 27.53
C SER A 539 17.66 -22.80 29.04
N ALA A 540 17.04 -21.96 29.88
CA ALA A 540 17.03 -22.15 31.33
C ALA A 540 16.32 -23.44 31.75
N LEU A 541 15.12 -23.72 31.21
CA LEU A 541 14.39 -24.98 31.43
C LEU A 541 15.20 -26.18 30.97
N HIS A 542 15.85 -26.09 29.80
CA HIS A 542 16.63 -27.18 29.23
C HIS A 542 17.84 -27.50 30.09
N SER A 543 18.58 -26.48 30.55
CA SER A 543 19.73 -26.65 31.44
C SER A 543 19.40 -27.34 32.78
N ARG A 544 18.13 -27.25 33.21
CA ARG A 544 17.61 -27.86 34.44
C ARG A 544 16.93 -29.22 34.19
N GLY A 545 16.88 -29.70 32.96
CA GLY A 545 16.18 -30.92 32.58
C GLY A 545 14.64 -30.83 32.67
N ALA A 546 14.07 -29.65 32.89
CA ALA A 546 12.63 -29.44 33.06
C ALA A 546 11.89 -29.19 31.73
N LEU A 547 12.62 -28.80 30.67
CA LEU A 547 12.00 -28.46 29.39
C LEU A 547 11.19 -29.62 28.76
N PRO A 548 11.64 -30.90 28.74
CA PRO A 548 10.84 -31.99 28.20
C PRO A 548 9.48 -32.12 28.87
N GLU A 549 9.42 -32.05 30.20
CA GLU A 549 8.19 -32.19 30.98
C GLU A 549 7.22 -31.03 30.69
N VAL A 550 7.72 -29.79 30.70
CA VAL A 550 6.91 -28.60 30.36
C VAL A 550 6.34 -28.71 28.95
N LEU A 551 7.13 -29.16 27.98
CA LEU A 551 6.66 -29.33 26.60
C LEU A 551 5.61 -30.44 26.49
N LYS A 552 5.77 -31.56 27.20
CA LYS A 552 4.77 -32.63 27.24
C LYS A 552 3.44 -32.13 27.81
N ASN A 553 3.47 -31.37 28.90
CA ASN A 553 2.26 -30.81 29.49
C ASN A 553 1.52 -29.87 28.52
N ILE A 554 2.25 -29.06 27.74
CA ILE A 554 1.64 -28.13 26.79
C ILE A 554 1.13 -28.84 25.52
N LEU A 555 1.93 -29.77 24.99
CA LEU A 555 1.75 -30.36 23.66
C LEU A 555 1.07 -31.73 23.65
N GLY A 556 1.02 -32.42 24.79
CA GLY A 556 0.53 -33.79 24.94
C GLY A 556 1.63 -34.85 24.97
N ASP A 557 1.35 -35.97 25.63
CA ASP A 557 2.27 -37.12 25.77
C ASP A 557 2.53 -37.84 24.44
N ASP A 558 1.62 -37.72 23.47
CA ASP A 558 1.73 -38.33 22.14
C ASP A 558 2.89 -37.76 21.30
N ARG A 559 3.57 -36.71 21.80
CA ARG A 559 4.69 -36.03 21.12
C ARG A 559 6.04 -36.16 21.81
N GLU A 560 6.18 -37.06 22.79
CA GLU A 560 7.42 -37.25 23.56
C GLU A 560 8.65 -37.54 22.68
N ASP A 561 8.53 -38.44 21.71
CA ASP A 561 9.63 -38.79 20.80
C ASP A 561 10.07 -37.59 19.95
N GLU A 562 9.10 -36.79 19.50
CA GLU A 562 9.35 -35.58 18.71
C GLU A 562 10.09 -34.53 19.56
N ILE A 563 9.64 -34.30 20.78
CA ILE A 563 10.28 -33.39 21.75
C ILE A 563 11.73 -33.84 21.99
N THR A 564 11.95 -35.12 22.28
CA THR A 564 13.27 -35.68 22.58
C THR A 564 14.24 -35.49 21.41
N GLN A 565 13.79 -35.74 20.17
CA GLN A 565 14.60 -35.53 18.96
C GLN A 565 14.92 -34.05 18.72
N LEU A 566 14.00 -33.14 19.07
CA LEU A 566 14.19 -31.71 18.87
C LEU A 566 15.24 -31.13 19.81
N LEU A 567 15.20 -31.52 21.09
CA LEU A 567 16.13 -31.01 22.10
C LEU A 567 17.60 -31.38 21.84
N GLN A 568 17.84 -32.36 20.96
CA GLN A 568 19.20 -32.73 20.51
C GLN A 568 19.76 -31.79 19.44
N LYS A 569 18.95 -30.86 18.90
CA LYS A 569 19.37 -29.94 17.84
C LYS A 569 20.01 -28.67 18.43
N PRO A 570 21.01 -28.09 17.77
CA PRO A 570 21.69 -26.88 18.25
C PRO A 570 20.84 -25.58 18.16
N ASP A 571 19.72 -25.59 17.43
CA ASP A 571 18.81 -24.44 17.25
C ASP A 571 17.35 -24.84 17.57
N PHE A 572 17.15 -25.64 18.62
CA PHE A 572 15.86 -26.27 18.92
C PHE A 572 14.77 -25.25 19.28
N GLU A 573 15.14 -24.09 19.82
CA GLU A 573 14.23 -23.07 20.35
C GLU A 573 13.27 -22.57 19.27
N ALA A 574 13.76 -22.34 18.05
CA ALA A 574 12.92 -21.88 16.95
C ALA A 574 11.87 -22.93 16.57
N GLU A 575 12.25 -24.21 16.52
CA GLU A 575 11.33 -25.31 16.22
C GLU A 575 10.30 -25.53 17.33
N ILE A 576 10.69 -25.34 18.60
CA ILE A 576 9.77 -25.37 19.75
C ILE A 576 8.78 -24.22 19.68
N ILE A 577 9.22 -22.99 19.40
CA ILE A 577 8.31 -21.84 19.20
C ILE A 577 7.28 -22.17 18.12
N PHE A 578 7.72 -22.79 17.00
CA PHE A 578 6.80 -23.27 15.98
C PHE A 578 5.76 -24.24 16.51
N MET A 579 6.18 -25.22 17.32
CA MET A 579 5.29 -26.24 17.87
C MET A 579 4.32 -25.72 18.91
N LEU A 580 4.78 -24.88 19.83
CA LEU A 580 3.96 -24.30 20.89
C LEU A 580 2.89 -23.37 20.30
N ALA A 581 3.29 -22.51 19.37
CA ALA A 581 2.38 -21.54 18.78
C ALA A 581 1.35 -22.16 17.83
N GLU A 582 1.65 -23.26 17.14
CA GLU A 582 0.71 -23.88 16.17
C GLU A 582 -0.61 -24.34 16.83
N LYS A 583 -0.64 -24.52 18.16
CA LYS A 583 -1.85 -24.82 18.93
C LYS A 583 -2.85 -23.66 18.93
N ASP A 584 -2.34 -22.44 19.05
CA ASP A 584 -3.16 -21.26 19.32
C ASP A 584 -3.27 -20.32 18.12
N ILE A 585 -2.24 -20.28 17.26
CA ILE A 585 -2.24 -19.49 16.04
C ILE A 585 -2.03 -20.36 14.80
N PRO A 586 -3.02 -20.42 13.88
CA PRO A 586 -2.80 -21.10 12.62
C PRO A 586 -1.72 -20.34 11.84
N ASN A 587 -0.88 -21.09 11.15
CA ASN A 587 0.05 -20.46 10.23
C ASN A 587 -0.73 -19.70 9.14
N LEU A 588 -0.47 -18.41 9.01
CA LEU A 588 -1.18 -17.47 8.15
C LEU A 588 -0.56 -17.42 6.75
N PHE A 589 0.76 -17.38 6.66
CA PHE A 589 1.44 -17.06 5.38
C PHE A 589 2.19 -18.21 4.72
N THR A 590 2.40 -19.35 5.38
CA THR A 590 3.20 -20.42 4.80
C THR A 590 2.47 -21.18 3.70
N LYS A 591 3.21 -21.49 2.64
CA LYS A 591 2.77 -22.27 1.49
C LYS A 591 3.94 -23.05 0.88
N ASP A 592 3.64 -24.14 0.18
CA ASP A 592 4.61 -24.85 -0.66
C ASP A 592 5.07 -23.93 -1.82
N ILE A 593 6.38 -23.86 -2.08
CA ILE A 593 6.97 -23.04 -3.16
C ILE A 593 6.42 -23.43 -4.53
N LEU A 594 6.14 -24.71 -4.78
CA LEU A 594 5.58 -25.15 -6.06
C LEU A 594 4.14 -24.65 -6.24
N ALA A 595 3.48 -24.21 -5.16
CA ALA A 595 2.13 -23.65 -5.20
C ALA A 595 2.09 -22.10 -5.19
N SER A 596 3.24 -21.42 -5.21
CA SER A 596 3.31 -19.96 -5.18
C SER A 596 3.28 -19.31 -6.57
N GLY A 597 3.71 -20.00 -7.63
CA GLY A 597 3.79 -19.42 -8.97
C GLY A 597 4.73 -18.20 -9.05
N SER A 598 4.94 -17.65 -10.24
CA SER A 598 5.77 -16.45 -10.46
C SER A 598 5.25 -15.61 -11.62
N LYS A 599 5.49 -14.29 -11.61
CA LYS A 599 5.24 -13.46 -12.80
C LYS A 599 6.18 -13.79 -13.95
N TYR A 600 7.38 -14.27 -13.64
CA TYR A 600 8.38 -14.61 -14.63
C TYR A 600 8.04 -15.95 -15.28
N SER A 601 7.77 -15.92 -16.59
CA SER A 601 7.31 -17.07 -17.37
C SER A 601 8.24 -18.27 -17.23
N PHE A 602 9.54 -18.05 -17.13
CA PHE A 602 10.52 -19.14 -17.03
C PHE A 602 10.46 -19.90 -15.70
N LEU A 603 10.40 -19.21 -14.57
CA LEU A 603 10.31 -19.86 -13.26
C LEU A 603 8.99 -20.63 -13.12
N ASP A 604 7.90 -20.06 -13.65
CA ASP A 604 6.60 -20.74 -13.68
C ASP A 604 6.63 -22.00 -14.59
N VAL A 605 7.38 -21.98 -15.69
CA VAL A 605 7.65 -23.18 -16.50
C VAL A 605 8.46 -24.21 -15.73
N ILE A 606 9.51 -23.81 -15.00
CA ILE A 606 10.28 -24.72 -14.13
C ILE A 606 9.36 -25.38 -13.11
N PHE A 607 8.54 -24.60 -12.39
CA PHE A 607 7.60 -25.14 -11.42
C PHE A 607 6.61 -26.10 -12.06
N ARG A 608 6.05 -25.77 -13.24
CA ARG A 608 5.16 -26.68 -13.98
C ARG A 608 5.84 -27.99 -14.37
N VAL A 609 7.08 -27.94 -14.84
CA VAL A 609 7.87 -29.13 -15.16
C VAL A 609 8.07 -29.97 -13.89
N ILE A 610 8.52 -29.36 -12.78
CA ILE A 610 8.71 -30.08 -11.51
C ILE A 610 7.39 -30.68 -11.00
N ILE A 611 6.28 -29.96 -11.10
CA ILE A 611 4.96 -30.45 -10.67
C ILE A 611 4.50 -31.64 -11.50
N SER A 612 4.86 -31.72 -12.78
CA SER A 612 4.55 -32.86 -13.65
C SER A 612 5.31 -34.14 -13.27
N LEU A 613 6.41 -34.02 -12.52
CA LEU A 613 7.20 -35.16 -12.06
C LEU A 613 6.52 -35.91 -10.89
N PRO A 614 6.84 -37.21 -10.68
CA PRO A 614 6.41 -37.97 -9.52
C PRO A 614 6.73 -37.29 -8.19
N LYS A 615 5.81 -37.36 -7.21
CA LYS A 615 5.92 -36.65 -5.92
C LYS A 615 7.24 -36.88 -5.17
N PHE A 616 7.82 -38.08 -5.27
CA PHE A 616 9.08 -38.41 -4.59
C PHE A 616 10.32 -37.76 -5.25
N ILE A 617 10.24 -37.38 -6.53
CA ILE A 617 11.33 -36.74 -7.29
C ILE A 617 11.33 -35.21 -7.09
N ARG A 618 10.15 -34.61 -6.92
CA ARG A 618 9.99 -33.15 -6.84
C ARG A 618 10.95 -32.47 -5.86
N PRO A 619 11.12 -32.94 -4.60
CA PRO A 619 12.02 -32.30 -3.65
C PRO A 619 13.48 -32.26 -4.14
N PHE A 620 13.93 -33.31 -4.84
CA PHE A 620 15.26 -33.35 -5.42
C PHE A 620 15.40 -32.35 -6.58
N CYS A 621 14.41 -32.27 -7.47
CA CYS A 621 14.44 -31.30 -8.56
C CYS A 621 14.40 -29.85 -8.08
N VAL A 622 13.55 -29.54 -7.07
CA VAL A 622 13.56 -28.21 -6.43
C VAL A 622 14.96 -27.94 -5.87
N TRP A 623 15.52 -28.87 -5.10
CA TRP A 623 16.86 -28.71 -4.55
C TRP A 623 17.93 -28.47 -5.63
N VAL A 624 17.92 -29.21 -6.74
CA VAL A 624 18.87 -29.00 -7.86
C VAL A 624 18.67 -27.62 -8.49
N CYS A 625 17.44 -27.21 -8.77
CA CYS A 625 17.15 -25.90 -9.35
C CYS A 625 17.68 -24.78 -8.46
N GLU A 626 17.45 -24.87 -7.16
CA GLU A 626 17.92 -23.88 -6.20
C GLU A 626 19.45 -23.90 -6.12
N MET A 627 20.10 -25.06 -6.04
CA MET A 627 21.58 -25.11 -6.02
C MET A 627 22.23 -24.42 -7.24
N VAL A 628 21.58 -24.45 -8.41
CA VAL A 628 22.03 -23.70 -9.60
C VAL A 628 21.86 -22.18 -9.41
N LEU A 629 20.88 -21.75 -8.63
CA LEU A 629 20.58 -20.35 -8.31
C LEU A 629 21.37 -19.80 -7.10
N ILE A 630 22.28 -20.61 -6.54
CA ILE A 630 23.36 -20.19 -5.62
C ILE A 630 22.83 -19.76 -4.22
N PRO A 631 22.12 -20.63 -3.46
CA PRO A 631 21.51 -20.33 -2.16
C PRO A 631 22.53 -20.14 -1.02
N TRP A 632 23.82 -20.33 -1.32
CA TRP A 632 24.94 -19.97 -0.45
C TRP A 632 25.33 -18.48 -0.56
N ARG A 633 24.74 -17.73 -1.52
CA ARG A 633 24.74 -16.27 -1.48
C ARG A 633 24.07 -15.82 -0.18
N GLY A 634 24.63 -14.78 0.39
CA GLY A 634 24.24 -14.37 1.71
C GLY A 634 24.80 -13.02 2.10
N THR A 635 24.24 -12.51 3.18
CA THR A 635 24.66 -11.26 3.79
C THR A 635 25.27 -11.56 5.15
N THR A 636 26.33 -10.84 5.51
CA THR A 636 26.95 -10.93 6.82
C THR A 636 26.33 -9.87 7.73
N VAL A 637 25.89 -10.30 8.91
CA VAL A 637 25.33 -9.42 9.96
C VAL A 637 26.05 -9.68 11.28
N SER A 638 25.99 -8.73 12.21
CA SER A 638 26.51 -8.92 13.56
C SER A 638 25.42 -9.48 14.48
N GLU A 639 25.66 -10.66 15.05
CA GLU A 639 24.82 -11.30 16.06
C GLU A 639 25.65 -11.57 17.31
N ASN A 640 25.25 -11.01 18.46
CA ASN A 640 25.96 -11.15 19.74
C ASN A 640 27.46 -10.81 19.63
N GLY A 641 27.78 -9.73 18.91
CA GLY A 641 29.15 -9.27 18.66
C GLY A 641 29.96 -10.13 17.68
N ARG A 642 29.36 -11.15 17.06
CA ARG A 642 30.01 -12.02 16.07
C ARG A 642 29.43 -11.79 14.68
N LEU A 643 30.31 -11.77 13.67
CA LEU A 643 29.89 -11.72 12.28
C LEU A 643 29.36 -13.09 11.84
N VAL A 644 28.08 -13.15 11.49
CA VAL A 644 27.40 -14.36 11.03
C VAL A 644 26.95 -14.16 9.59
N LYS A 645 27.41 -15.03 8.69
CA LYS A 645 26.91 -15.08 7.32
C LYS A 645 25.57 -15.80 7.28
N LYS A 646 24.50 -15.04 7.02
CA LYS A 646 23.13 -15.53 6.81
C LYS A 646 22.96 -15.92 5.35
N THR A 647 22.50 -17.15 5.11
CA THR A 647 22.24 -17.69 3.77
C THR A 647 20.93 -18.46 3.81
N LEU A 648 20.26 -18.58 2.67
CA LEU A 648 19.05 -19.40 2.59
C LEU A 648 19.38 -20.88 2.85
N LEU A 649 20.56 -21.36 2.44
CA LEU A 649 21.03 -22.74 2.67
C LEU A 649 20.97 -23.16 4.16
N LYS A 650 21.22 -22.22 5.07
CA LYS A 650 21.17 -22.49 6.52
C LYS A 650 19.79 -22.31 7.13
N SER A 651 18.82 -21.78 6.37
CA SER A 651 17.48 -21.53 6.85
C SER A 651 16.63 -22.81 6.92
N PRO A 652 15.53 -22.79 7.70
CA PRO A 652 14.53 -23.86 7.70
C PRO A 652 13.84 -24.10 6.34
N PHE A 653 13.97 -23.20 5.35
CA PHE A 653 13.47 -23.49 4.01
C PHE A 653 14.15 -24.72 3.38
N HIS A 654 15.49 -24.82 3.46
CA HIS A 654 16.25 -25.98 2.96
C HIS A 654 16.40 -27.09 4.01
N ARG A 655 16.70 -26.72 5.26
CA ARG A 655 16.85 -27.70 6.35
C ARG A 655 15.52 -28.36 6.67
N GLY A 656 14.41 -27.70 6.39
CA GLY A 656 13.07 -28.10 6.79
C GLY A 656 12.80 -27.79 8.26
N PHE A 657 11.52 -27.68 8.59
CA PHE A 657 11.01 -27.49 9.94
C PHE A 657 9.90 -28.49 10.22
N TYR A 658 9.66 -28.82 11.47
CA TYR A 658 8.59 -29.74 11.86
C TYR A 658 7.26 -29.01 11.91
N ARG A 659 6.23 -29.65 11.35
CA ARG A 659 4.86 -29.16 11.39
C ARG A 659 3.89 -30.34 11.41
N LYS A 660 3.06 -30.43 12.46
CA LYS A 660 2.16 -31.57 12.71
C LYS A 660 2.88 -32.93 12.58
N GLY A 661 4.02 -33.08 13.26
CA GLY A 661 4.85 -34.29 13.24
C GLY A 661 5.53 -34.60 11.91
N LYS A 662 5.43 -33.71 10.90
CA LYS A 662 6.04 -33.91 9.58
C LYS A 662 7.05 -32.82 9.28
N ARG A 663 8.27 -33.22 8.93
CA ARG A 663 9.28 -32.30 8.42
C ARG A 663 8.86 -31.74 7.06
N ARG A 664 8.70 -30.43 6.96
CA ARG A 664 8.36 -29.70 5.74
C ARG A 664 9.60 -28.99 5.21
N LYS A 665 9.92 -29.18 3.93
CA LYS A 665 10.97 -28.46 3.20
C LYS A 665 10.32 -27.67 2.07
N PHE A 666 11.02 -26.64 1.58
CA PHE A 666 10.60 -25.85 0.43
C PHE A 666 9.25 -25.14 0.63
N ASN A 667 8.95 -24.81 1.88
CA ASN A 667 7.80 -24.01 2.25
C ASN A 667 8.25 -22.57 2.44
N ILE A 668 7.52 -21.63 1.86
CA ILE A 668 7.81 -20.20 1.91
C ILE A 668 6.78 -19.41 2.70
N HIS A 669 7.16 -18.26 3.25
CA HIS A 669 6.22 -17.28 3.80
C HIS A 669 5.74 -16.34 2.68
N LEU A 670 4.50 -16.58 2.25
CA LEU A 670 3.88 -15.91 1.12
C LEU A 670 2.66 -15.10 1.60
N PRO A 671 2.67 -13.76 1.48
CA PRO A 671 1.55 -12.91 1.86
C PRO A 671 0.20 -13.35 1.26
N SER A 672 0.19 -13.76 -0.02
CA SER A 672 -1.04 -14.21 -0.71
C SER A 672 -1.64 -15.51 -0.18
N ALA A 673 -0.93 -16.23 0.69
CA ALA A 673 -1.45 -17.40 1.37
C ALA A 673 -2.50 -17.04 2.42
N LEU A 674 -2.39 -15.88 3.09
CA LEU A 674 -3.42 -15.40 4.00
C LEU A 674 -4.73 -15.18 3.25
N HIS A 675 -4.70 -14.50 2.11
CA HIS A 675 -5.89 -14.34 1.25
C HIS A 675 -6.53 -15.68 0.92
N THR A 676 -5.72 -16.65 0.47
CA THR A 676 -6.22 -17.97 0.09
C THR A 676 -6.86 -18.70 1.27
N LYS A 677 -6.33 -18.53 2.48
CA LYS A 677 -6.84 -19.20 3.67
C LYS A 677 -8.15 -18.60 4.15
N ILE A 678 -8.30 -17.27 4.06
CA ILE A 678 -9.55 -16.57 4.33
C ILE A 678 -10.60 -16.94 3.27
N GLU A 679 -10.26 -16.90 1.97
CA GLU A 679 -11.15 -17.33 0.87
C GLU A 679 -11.68 -18.77 1.04
N LYS A 680 -10.90 -19.62 1.71
CA LYS A 680 -11.27 -21.03 1.97
C LYS A 680 -11.89 -21.25 3.35
N ASN A 681 -12.12 -20.19 4.13
CA ASN A 681 -12.60 -20.27 5.52
C ASN A 681 -11.74 -21.19 6.41
N THR A 682 -10.43 -21.26 6.13
CA THR A 682 -9.47 -22.04 6.94
C THR A 682 -8.79 -21.20 8.02
N VAL A 683 -8.91 -19.88 7.93
CA VAL A 683 -8.41 -18.89 8.88
C VAL A 683 -9.44 -17.77 8.94
N GLU A 684 -9.75 -17.29 10.14
CA GLU A 684 -10.58 -16.10 10.35
C GLU A 684 -9.86 -14.84 9.87
N GLY A 685 -10.58 -14.00 9.13
CA GLY A 685 -10.02 -12.74 8.64
C GLY A 685 -10.97 -12.03 7.69
N THR A 686 -10.51 -10.88 7.21
CA THR A 686 -11.27 -10.01 6.30
C THR A 686 -10.47 -9.73 5.03
N LEU A 687 -11.15 -9.75 3.89
CA LEU A 687 -10.61 -9.37 2.59
C LEU A 687 -11.28 -8.10 2.08
N TRP A 688 -10.48 -7.20 1.50
CA TRP A 688 -11.01 -6.03 0.78
C TRP A 688 -10.12 -5.61 -0.37
N TYR A 689 -10.64 -4.73 -1.22
CA TYR A 689 -9.93 -4.16 -2.35
C TYR A 689 -10.08 -2.64 -2.32
N GLY A 690 -9.02 -1.92 -2.68
CA GLY A 690 -9.01 -0.47 -2.58
C GLY A 690 -9.17 0.05 -1.15
N HIS A 691 -9.65 1.28 -1.04
CA HIS A 691 -9.71 2.02 0.23
C HIS A 691 -11.11 2.10 0.85
N GLY A 692 -12.11 1.44 0.27
CA GLY A 692 -13.50 1.53 0.74
C GLY A 692 -13.70 1.04 2.19
N ARG A 693 -13.00 -0.02 2.61
CA ARG A 693 -13.12 -0.56 3.99
C ARG A 693 -12.36 0.22 5.06
N VAL A 694 -11.47 1.11 4.68
CA VAL A 694 -10.75 1.96 5.64
C VAL A 694 -11.47 3.29 5.89
N GLN A 695 -12.57 3.55 5.16
CA GLN A 695 -13.43 4.70 5.43
C GLN A 695 -14.14 4.54 6.78
N LYS A 696 -14.36 5.67 7.47
CA LYS A 696 -15.14 5.73 8.72
C LYS A 696 -16.60 5.33 8.46
N VAL A 697 -17.20 4.64 9.43
CA VAL A 697 -18.61 4.23 9.42
C VAL A 697 -19.51 5.33 9.95
#